data_AF-A0A1V5VGG7-F1
#
_entry.id   AF-A0A1V5VGG7-F1
#
_cell.length_a   1.000
_cell.length_b   1.000
_cell.length_c   1.000
_cell.angle_alpha   90.00
_cell.angle_beta   90.00
_cell.angle_gamma   90.00
#
_symmetry.space_group_name_H-M   'P 1'
#
loop_
_entity.id
_entity.type
_entity.pdbx_description
1 polymer ?
#
loop_
_entity_poly.entity_id
_entity_poly.type
_entity_poly.pdbx_seq_one_letter_code
_entity_poly.pdbx_strand_id
1 'polypeptide(L)'
;MVKKLIIFSYSFVAGIAVAMILHPAPVNDYVIACLWFLSCLSCLFHILFKKRNFAFIFLMLMPAFFSSGNYYRAIEVSGSNHITSFFDRSFSDKTFVTGTVIREPDARDFNTRLTIKPELIEKTAGYGWVTIKSSHTLQGKTGLVLVTIYPELGDYYNTVEYGDRVKVYAALLPPSELRNPAGFDYQKYLKARNIYAVMYARHPGTVQYLGSGDTNLLTRISIKLKRRFLLTIRKTMPYPESAFLGGVTLGSRGGVPLRVKKEFQATGVAHVLAVSGLHVGFVHVLILMLCNVFRIPKKPRWFILVFGLLLFTIITGASPATRRAALMSSIGQFAYTFGGLGMRLSTVVTIPVAAFIILLFDPLMLPDGSFVLSFVAVWSLAYLTKPVGDLFKFVMKGWAFVVMLFWILLATGIAVISPERFIDTRFSGGFVFLMVFTVIIAKLADKKFPLSGFEFQKLPDYFVSFTYSQIAIQIGMMLPLSAVYFKLFPVAGVFANYIAIPLIGYVVQLGLLADLFELAFSSIGLSSVGLRLAFLINSANFIFSRFFLNVARFFAEHFPYPMIKTPTPSELVGYYIFVLGMVYYKQIFYIIETVWLWLKDIFSSKTLMPRFVFVLFSAAAVASSSVLLYGPSGNNLRVTFLDAGFGSSILIATPSKKHILIDGGGVNFVDWTLLPVLSKYKIRKIDKLVLTSPEHGNIKGLIDVLPRVEIGGIHSVLDPKKFSPGMTYKEFLGALDAYDLKVNAYSRRASEMYCDYYDFLLSIKKNPNKNLAANHIVARAGDTIYEEGDLKLFVVWPPEDTFKSSGDIMSDNSVVLKLVYGKVSFLLTSNINRAAEWELVNRSSETLKSTFMTLPAYGHKSASSDEFLSAVSPSIAILQFGYSKGRSHYESDIRETLRRVSNYVSGDNFIRLDKAGAVSVVTDGKKYEMHSVLGRVPRVVSEKKKEAEESESVVISLE
;
A
#
# COMPACT_ATOMS: atom_id res chain seq x y z
N MET A 1 3.98 -37.75 -15.81
CA MET A 1 4.77 -37.08 -14.76
C MET A 1 4.37 -35.61 -14.56
N VAL A 2 4.45 -34.76 -15.59
CA VAL A 2 4.14 -33.31 -15.52
C VAL A 2 2.80 -32.96 -14.84
N LYS A 3 1.70 -33.60 -15.23
CA LYS A 3 0.38 -33.37 -14.60
C LYS A 3 0.40 -33.62 -13.09
N LYS A 4 1.09 -34.68 -12.63
CA LYS A 4 1.21 -34.99 -11.19
C LYS A 4 2.00 -33.91 -10.45
N LEU A 5 3.11 -33.44 -11.03
CA LEU A 5 3.93 -32.37 -10.46
C LEU A 5 3.14 -31.05 -10.32
N ILE A 6 2.33 -30.70 -11.33
CA ILE A 6 1.45 -29.53 -11.31
C ILE A 6 0.43 -29.65 -10.17
N ILE A 7 -0.27 -30.78 -10.07
CA ILE A 7 -1.28 -31.01 -9.03
C ILE A 7 -0.64 -30.94 -7.63
N PHE A 8 0.47 -31.64 -7.43
CA PHE A 8 1.22 -31.63 -6.17
C PHE A 8 1.57 -30.19 -5.75
N SER A 9 2.12 -29.42 -6.67
CA SER A 9 2.60 -28.06 -6.42
C SER A 9 1.44 -27.08 -6.13
N TYR A 10 0.34 -27.16 -6.89
CA TYR A 10 -0.85 -26.35 -6.59
C TYR A 10 -1.50 -26.72 -5.26
N SER A 11 -1.53 -28.01 -4.93
CA SER A 11 -2.09 -28.48 -3.65
C SER A 11 -1.26 -27.99 -2.46
N PHE A 12 0.06 -27.94 -2.61
CA PHE A 12 0.96 -27.32 -1.63
C PHE A 12 0.62 -25.84 -1.41
N VAL A 13 0.45 -25.05 -2.48
CA VAL A 13 0.07 -23.63 -2.38
C VAL A 13 -1.30 -23.48 -1.70
N ALA A 14 -2.26 -24.33 -2.07
CA ALA A 14 -3.60 -24.33 -1.51
C ALA A 14 -3.60 -24.61 0.01
N GLY A 15 -2.77 -25.55 0.47
CA GLY A 15 -2.63 -25.82 1.91
C GLY A 15 -2.20 -24.60 2.72
N ILE A 16 -1.22 -23.83 2.24
CA ILE A 16 -0.80 -22.58 2.91
C ILE A 16 -1.93 -21.56 2.92
N ALA A 17 -2.64 -21.40 1.79
CA ALA A 17 -3.76 -20.48 1.68
C ALA A 17 -4.88 -20.83 2.69
N VAL A 18 -5.22 -22.11 2.82
CA VAL A 18 -6.20 -22.59 3.79
C VAL A 18 -5.74 -22.34 5.22
N ALA A 19 -4.49 -22.68 5.55
CA ALA A 19 -3.92 -22.43 6.88
C ALA A 19 -3.93 -20.93 7.26
N MET A 20 -3.71 -20.04 6.29
CA MET A 20 -3.81 -18.59 6.47
C MET A 20 -5.22 -18.10 6.75
N ILE A 21 -6.24 -18.68 6.10
CA ILE A 21 -7.64 -18.31 6.31
C ILE A 21 -8.11 -18.78 7.69
N LEU A 22 -7.61 -19.93 8.16
CA LEU A 22 -7.97 -20.50 9.46
C LEU A 22 -7.30 -19.77 10.64
N HIS A 23 -6.21 -19.04 10.42
CA HIS A 23 -5.55 -18.22 11.46
C HIS A 23 -6.34 -16.91 11.71
N PRO A 24 -6.77 -16.55 12.94
CA PRO A 24 -6.16 -16.81 14.26
C PRO A 24 -6.94 -17.80 15.13
N ALA A 25 -7.82 -18.62 14.55
CA ALA A 25 -8.46 -19.68 15.33
C ALA A 25 -7.33 -20.58 15.89
N PRO A 26 -7.37 -20.98 17.17
CA PRO A 26 -6.52 -22.06 17.64
C PRO A 26 -6.88 -23.26 16.78
N VAL A 27 -6.09 -23.51 15.75
CA VAL A 27 -6.21 -24.73 14.97
C VAL A 27 -5.70 -25.79 15.91
N ASN A 28 -6.67 -26.33 16.65
CA ASN A 28 -6.48 -27.33 17.67
C ASN A 28 -5.65 -28.47 17.07
N ASP A 29 -4.72 -29.04 17.81
CA ASP A 29 -3.82 -30.09 17.31
C ASP A 29 -4.60 -31.25 16.65
N TYR A 30 -5.87 -31.42 17.04
CA TYR A 30 -6.87 -32.31 16.43
C TYR A 30 -7.14 -32.07 14.93
N VAL A 31 -7.16 -30.83 14.44
CA VAL A 31 -7.38 -30.55 12.99
C VAL A 31 -6.16 -30.99 12.18
N ILE A 32 -4.97 -30.73 12.70
CA ILE A 32 -3.70 -31.19 12.13
C ILE A 32 -3.66 -32.74 12.18
N ALA A 33 -4.03 -33.35 13.30
CA ALA A 33 -4.10 -34.80 13.45
C ALA A 33 -5.15 -35.46 12.51
N CYS A 34 -6.32 -34.84 12.30
CA CYS A 34 -7.34 -35.32 11.36
C CYS A 34 -6.85 -35.28 9.90
N LEU A 35 -6.17 -34.21 9.49
CA LEU A 35 -5.57 -34.14 8.15
C LEU A 35 -4.45 -35.18 7.97
N TRP A 36 -3.69 -35.46 9.04
CA TRP A 36 -2.68 -36.52 9.07
C TRP A 36 -3.32 -37.90 8.90
N PHE A 37 -4.37 -38.19 9.68
CA PHE A 37 -5.14 -39.43 9.58
C PHE A 37 -5.73 -39.62 8.18
N LEU A 38 -6.37 -38.60 7.60
CA LEU A 38 -6.94 -38.67 6.24
C LEU A 38 -5.89 -38.89 5.15
N SER A 39 -4.71 -38.29 5.30
CA SER A 39 -3.59 -38.49 4.35
C SER A 39 -3.01 -39.89 4.44
N CYS A 40 -2.81 -40.40 5.66
CA CYS A 40 -2.36 -41.76 5.93
C CYS A 40 -3.39 -42.80 5.46
N LEU A 41 -4.67 -42.55 5.71
CA LEU A 41 -5.78 -43.39 5.26
C LEU A 41 -5.83 -43.44 3.73
N SER A 42 -5.74 -42.29 3.04
CA SER A 42 -5.69 -42.25 1.58
C SER A 42 -4.47 -43.00 1.00
N CYS A 43 -3.33 -42.97 1.69
CA CYS A 43 -2.14 -43.73 1.31
C CYS A 43 -2.37 -45.24 1.46
N LEU A 44 -2.90 -45.66 2.61
CA LEU A 44 -3.23 -47.05 2.92
C LEU A 44 -4.25 -47.61 1.92
N PHE A 45 -5.32 -46.88 1.62
CA PHE A 45 -6.31 -47.26 0.61
C PHE A 45 -5.70 -47.34 -0.81
N HIS A 46 -4.75 -46.47 -1.15
CA HIS A 46 -4.05 -46.59 -2.42
C HIS A 46 -3.19 -47.85 -2.51
N ILE A 47 -2.45 -48.18 -1.44
CA ILE A 47 -1.60 -49.37 -1.36
C ILE A 47 -2.45 -50.65 -1.40
N LEU A 48 -3.53 -50.70 -0.61
CA LEU A 48 -4.41 -51.87 -0.48
C LEU A 48 -5.24 -52.13 -1.74
N PHE A 49 -5.83 -51.09 -2.34
CA PHE A 49 -6.79 -51.28 -3.43
C PHE A 49 -6.24 -50.98 -4.82
N LYS A 50 -5.01 -50.45 -4.93
CA LYS A 50 -4.34 -50.03 -6.19
C LYS A 50 -5.21 -49.17 -7.12
N LYS A 51 -6.30 -48.56 -6.61
CA LYS A 51 -7.21 -47.74 -7.42
C LYS A 51 -6.62 -46.36 -7.69
N ARG A 52 -6.77 -45.92 -8.95
CA ARG A 52 -6.19 -44.67 -9.46
C ARG A 52 -6.78 -43.40 -8.81
N ASN A 53 -8.01 -43.47 -8.30
CA ASN A 53 -8.69 -42.33 -7.67
C ASN A 53 -8.08 -41.99 -6.30
N PHE A 54 -7.67 -42.98 -5.50
CA PHE A 54 -7.02 -42.73 -4.20
C PHE A 54 -5.61 -42.16 -4.34
N ALA A 55 -4.90 -42.51 -5.42
CA ALA A 55 -3.60 -41.90 -5.73
C ALA A 55 -3.73 -40.39 -5.99
N PHE A 56 -4.84 -39.96 -6.59
CA PHE A 56 -5.09 -38.55 -6.89
C PHE A 56 -5.43 -37.76 -5.62
N ILE A 57 -6.28 -38.32 -4.75
CA ILE A 57 -6.62 -37.71 -3.45
C ILE A 57 -5.37 -37.59 -2.58
N PHE A 58 -4.55 -38.64 -2.49
CA PHE A 58 -3.29 -38.60 -1.74
C PHE A 58 -2.33 -37.51 -2.26
N LEU A 59 -2.19 -37.39 -3.58
CA LEU A 59 -1.35 -36.39 -4.23
C LEU A 59 -1.83 -34.94 -3.99
N MET A 60 -3.09 -34.74 -3.59
CA MET A 60 -3.63 -33.44 -3.20
C MET A 60 -3.53 -33.18 -1.69
N LEU A 61 -3.90 -34.14 -0.86
CA LEU A 61 -3.98 -33.94 0.59
C LEU A 61 -2.60 -33.85 1.24
N MET A 62 -1.66 -34.72 0.85
CA MET A 62 -0.35 -34.79 1.50
C MET A 62 0.46 -33.47 1.37
N PRO A 63 0.59 -32.86 0.17
CA PRO A 63 1.31 -31.59 0.02
C PRO A 63 0.59 -30.43 0.70
N ALA A 64 -0.74 -30.40 0.68
CA ALA A 64 -1.54 -29.37 1.34
C ALA A 64 -1.37 -29.43 2.88
N PHE A 65 -1.28 -30.64 3.43
CA PHE A 65 -1.01 -30.82 4.86
C PHE A 65 0.41 -30.37 5.23
N PHE A 66 1.43 -30.87 4.54
CA PHE A 66 2.82 -30.52 4.83
C PHE A 66 3.04 -29.00 4.74
N SER A 67 2.41 -28.35 3.75
CA SER A 67 2.53 -26.92 3.56
C SER A 67 1.80 -26.11 4.65
N SER A 68 0.67 -26.61 5.16
CA SER A 68 -0.02 -26.06 6.33
C SER A 68 0.87 -26.12 7.58
N GLY A 69 1.49 -27.29 7.85
CA GLY A 69 2.45 -27.44 8.95
C GLY A 69 3.68 -26.53 8.80
N ASN A 70 4.21 -26.39 7.57
CA ASN A 70 5.31 -25.48 7.29
C ASN A 70 4.93 -24.01 7.57
N TYR A 71 3.69 -23.61 7.27
CA TYR A 71 3.18 -22.28 7.58
C TYR A 71 3.10 -22.02 9.09
N TYR A 72 2.54 -22.94 9.89
CA TYR A 72 2.49 -22.78 11.35
C TYR A 72 3.89 -22.70 11.97
N ARG A 73 4.82 -23.57 11.54
CA ARG A 73 6.24 -23.50 11.94
C ARG A 73 6.91 -22.17 11.54
N ALA A 74 6.53 -21.60 10.41
CA ALA A 74 7.07 -20.32 9.96
C ALA A 74 6.57 -19.15 10.81
N ILE A 75 5.30 -19.17 11.23
CA ILE A 75 4.69 -18.17 12.12
C ILE A 75 5.17 -18.31 13.56
N GLU A 76 5.57 -19.50 13.99
CA GLU A 76 6.03 -19.71 15.36
C GLU A 76 7.22 -18.79 15.72
N VAL A 77 7.03 -18.04 16.81
CA VAL A 77 7.94 -16.99 17.32
C VAL A 77 8.39 -17.26 18.77
N SER A 78 8.00 -18.39 19.36
CA SER A 78 8.16 -18.75 20.78
C SER A 78 9.61 -19.03 21.23
N GLY A 79 10.60 -18.94 20.35
CA GLY A 79 12.00 -19.21 20.67
C GLY A 79 12.64 -18.11 21.53
N SER A 80 13.39 -18.51 22.57
CA SER A 80 14.15 -17.59 23.44
C SER A 80 15.21 -16.77 22.67
N ASN A 81 15.77 -17.34 21.59
CA ASN A 81 16.74 -16.67 20.69
C ASN A 81 16.08 -15.77 19.61
N HIS A 82 14.76 -15.65 19.59
CA HIS A 82 14.07 -14.82 18.61
C HIS A 82 14.07 -13.34 19.06
N ILE A 83 14.24 -12.43 18.11
CA ILE A 83 14.37 -10.98 18.37
C ILE A 83 13.19 -10.38 19.14
N THR A 84 12.01 -10.99 19.05
CA THR A 84 10.79 -10.60 19.77
C THR A 84 10.92 -10.73 21.28
N SER A 85 11.76 -11.63 21.77
CA SER A 85 12.02 -11.82 23.21
C SER A 85 12.87 -10.68 23.80
N PHE A 86 13.47 -9.85 22.95
CA PHE A 86 14.38 -8.77 23.35
C PHE A 86 13.77 -7.38 23.19
N PHE A 87 12.47 -7.27 22.87
CA PHE A 87 11.84 -5.97 22.71
C PHE A 87 12.03 -5.07 23.93
N ASP A 88 12.22 -3.80 23.63
CA ASP A 88 12.36 -2.75 24.63
C ASP A 88 10.98 -2.25 25.07
N ARG A 89 10.85 -1.90 26.35
CA ARG A 89 9.55 -1.49 26.93
C ARG A 89 9.17 -0.08 26.49
N SER A 90 10.18 0.76 26.24
CA SER A 90 10.01 2.14 25.84
C SER A 90 11.05 2.56 24.80
N PHE A 91 10.86 3.71 24.17
CA PHE A 91 11.85 4.25 23.24
C PHE A 91 13.13 4.78 23.94
N SER A 92 13.08 5.04 25.25
CA SER A 92 14.25 5.44 26.03
C SER A 92 15.18 4.27 26.34
N ASP A 93 14.64 3.05 26.33
CA ASP A 93 15.41 1.82 26.52
C ASP A 93 16.15 1.53 25.20
N LYS A 94 17.44 1.87 25.16
CA LYS A 94 18.26 1.68 23.96
C LYS A 94 19.00 0.36 24.04
N THR A 95 19.06 -0.35 22.92
CA THR A 95 19.74 -1.63 22.79
C THR A 95 20.79 -1.54 21.69
N PHE A 96 21.93 -2.20 21.89
CA PHE A 96 22.89 -2.41 20.81
C PHE A 96 22.53 -3.68 20.04
N VAL A 97 22.35 -3.57 18.73
CA VAL A 97 22.16 -4.69 17.83
C VAL A 97 23.31 -4.70 16.84
N THR A 98 24.14 -5.74 16.89
CA THR A 98 25.18 -6.00 15.89
C THR A 98 24.70 -7.06 14.92
N GLY A 99 24.91 -6.83 13.62
CA GLY A 99 24.53 -7.80 12.60
C GLY A 99 24.99 -7.42 11.20
N THR A 100 24.69 -8.30 10.26
CA THR A 100 25.05 -8.14 8.85
C THR A 100 23.88 -7.58 8.04
N VAL A 101 24.16 -6.63 7.15
CA VAL A 101 23.18 -6.06 6.20
C VAL A 101 22.89 -7.09 5.10
N ILE A 102 21.67 -7.61 5.08
CA ILE A 102 21.28 -8.71 4.17
C ILE A 102 20.45 -8.26 2.96
N ARG A 103 20.23 -6.96 2.79
CA ARG A 103 19.58 -6.38 1.60
C ARG A 103 20.25 -5.05 1.26
N GLU A 104 20.17 -4.67 -0.01
CA GLU A 104 20.61 -3.34 -0.43
C GLU A 104 19.92 -2.25 0.39
N PRO A 105 20.68 -1.28 0.93
CA PRO A 105 20.12 -0.12 1.62
C PRO A 105 19.05 0.58 0.78
N ASP A 106 17.84 0.69 1.31
CA ASP A 106 16.74 1.40 0.65
C ASP A 106 16.89 2.89 0.95
N ALA A 107 17.73 3.56 0.16
CA ALA A 107 17.97 4.99 0.25
C ALA A 107 16.77 5.79 -0.26
N ARG A 108 16.23 6.65 0.60
CA ARG A 108 15.11 7.55 0.31
C ARG A 108 15.54 8.98 0.58
N ASP A 109 14.70 9.92 0.14
CA ASP A 109 15.01 11.35 0.17
C ASP A 109 15.34 11.89 1.59
N PHE A 110 14.78 11.27 2.64
CA PHE A 110 14.95 11.70 4.05
C PHE A 110 15.39 10.59 5.02
N ASN A 111 15.57 9.36 4.54
CA ASN A 111 16.05 8.26 5.37
C ASN A 111 16.60 7.12 4.52
N THR A 112 17.46 6.31 5.11
CA THR A 112 17.90 5.04 4.54
C THR A 112 17.46 3.91 5.44
N ARG A 113 16.90 2.86 4.84
CA ARG A 113 16.49 1.66 5.58
C ARG A 113 17.47 0.52 5.34
N LEU A 114 18.01 -0.01 6.42
CA LEU A 114 18.86 -1.19 6.44
C LEU A 114 18.06 -2.39 6.95
N THR A 115 18.15 -3.52 6.24
CA THR A 115 17.62 -4.80 6.76
C THR A 115 18.79 -5.61 7.30
N ILE A 116 18.81 -5.81 8.61
CA ILE A 116 19.92 -6.43 9.35
C ILE A 116 19.49 -7.82 9.82
N LYS A 117 20.37 -8.80 9.64
CA LYS A 117 20.29 -10.08 10.33
C LYS A 117 21.05 -9.95 11.66
N PRO A 118 20.37 -9.95 12.82
CA PRO A 118 21.02 -9.75 14.10
C PRO A 118 21.87 -10.97 14.47
N GLU A 119 23.04 -10.70 15.03
CA GLU A 119 24.04 -11.68 15.49
C GLU A 119 24.28 -11.55 17.00
N LEU A 120 24.34 -10.32 17.51
CA LEU A 120 24.61 -10.01 18.92
C LEU A 120 23.66 -8.91 19.40
N ILE A 121 23.06 -9.11 20.58
CA ILE A 121 22.24 -8.11 21.27
C ILE A 121 22.88 -7.79 22.61
N GLU A 122 23.11 -6.51 22.89
CA GLU A 122 23.62 -6.04 24.18
C GLU A 122 22.62 -5.05 24.78
N LYS A 123 22.05 -5.39 25.94
CA LYS A 123 21.15 -4.49 26.69
C LYS A 123 21.95 -3.66 27.69
N THR A 124 21.76 -2.35 27.65
CA THR A 124 22.32 -1.39 28.61
C THR A 124 21.32 -1.09 29.73
N ALA A 125 21.83 -0.74 30.91
CA ALA A 125 21.00 -0.24 32.00
C ALA A 125 21.50 1.13 32.48
N GLY A 126 20.58 2.09 32.60
CA GLY A 126 20.82 3.40 33.20
C GLY A 126 21.21 4.51 32.22
N TYR A 127 20.75 5.73 32.50
CA TYR A 127 21.22 6.96 31.88
C TYR A 127 22.61 7.31 32.45
N GLY A 128 23.69 7.12 31.69
CA GLY A 128 25.06 7.44 32.12
C GLY A 128 26.14 6.56 31.50
N TRP A 129 27.41 6.79 31.88
CA TRP A 129 28.59 6.09 31.35
C TRP A 129 28.46 4.57 31.56
N VAL A 130 28.36 3.85 30.44
CA VAL A 130 27.58 2.62 30.25
C VAL A 130 28.19 1.37 30.92
N THR A 131 27.38 0.64 31.71
CA THR A 131 27.64 -0.77 32.07
C THR A 131 26.69 -1.68 31.28
N ILE A 132 27.23 -2.58 30.44
CA ILE A 132 26.44 -3.60 29.71
C ILE A 132 26.04 -4.68 30.72
N LYS A 133 24.73 -4.87 30.96
CA LYS A 133 24.24 -5.88 31.92
C LYS A 133 24.20 -7.29 31.34
N SER A 134 23.90 -7.42 30.05
CA SER A 134 23.76 -8.73 29.42
C SER A 134 24.01 -8.66 27.91
N SER A 135 24.82 -9.57 27.40
CA SER A 135 25.09 -9.78 25.99
C SER A 135 24.57 -11.16 25.58
N HIS A 136 23.81 -11.22 24.49
CA HIS A 136 23.22 -12.45 23.97
C HIS A 136 23.59 -12.63 22.51
N THR A 137 24.30 -13.72 22.22
CA THR A 137 24.60 -14.15 20.86
C THR A 137 23.39 -14.89 20.31
N LEU A 138 22.83 -14.40 19.22
CA LEU A 138 21.66 -15.01 18.59
C LEU A 138 22.10 -16.07 17.57
N GLN A 139 21.67 -17.30 17.77
CA GLN A 139 21.88 -18.41 16.85
C GLN A 139 20.54 -18.98 16.36
N GLY A 140 20.51 -19.50 15.14
CA GLY A 140 19.31 -20.11 14.54
C GLY A 140 18.34 -19.09 13.93
N LYS A 141 17.03 -19.28 14.15
CA LYS A 141 15.96 -18.44 13.58
C LYS A 141 15.75 -17.21 14.47
N THR A 142 16.47 -16.14 14.17
CA THR A 142 16.52 -14.94 15.02
C THR A 142 15.48 -13.87 14.64
N GLY A 143 15.01 -13.87 13.37
CA GLY A 143 14.17 -12.81 12.82
C GLY A 143 14.98 -11.57 12.43
N LEU A 144 14.54 -10.84 11.40
CA LEU A 144 15.27 -9.68 10.87
C LEU A 144 14.84 -8.39 11.56
N VAL A 145 15.77 -7.42 11.58
CA VAL A 145 15.55 -6.07 12.11
C VAL A 145 15.60 -5.06 10.97
N LEU A 146 14.62 -4.16 10.92
CA LEU A 146 14.62 -3.04 9.99
C LEU A 146 15.07 -1.77 10.72
N VAL A 147 16.25 -1.27 10.36
CA VAL A 147 16.81 -0.05 10.92
C VAL A 147 16.55 1.10 9.96
N THR A 148 15.89 2.15 10.43
CA THR A 148 15.68 3.38 9.64
C THR A 148 16.61 4.45 10.18
N ILE A 149 17.52 4.91 9.32
CA ILE A 149 18.51 5.95 9.61
C ILE A 149 17.98 7.27 9.07
N TYR A 150 17.90 8.28 9.93
CA TYR A 150 17.63 9.67 9.54
C TYR A 150 18.93 10.46 9.71
N PRO A 151 19.62 10.81 8.63
CA PRO A 151 20.81 11.64 8.75
C PRO A 151 20.45 13.11 8.93
N GLU A 152 21.39 13.83 9.51
CA GLU A 152 21.46 15.28 9.42
C GLU A 152 21.97 15.67 8.02
N LEU A 153 21.65 16.89 7.57
CA LEU A 153 22.03 17.37 6.24
C LEU A 153 23.56 17.28 6.07
N GLY A 154 24.03 16.43 5.16
CA GLY A 154 25.44 16.32 4.80
C GLY A 154 26.10 14.94 5.02
N ASP A 155 25.43 13.97 5.65
CA ASP A 155 26.19 12.81 6.18
C ASP A 155 25.52 11.40 6.08
N TYR A 156 26.37 10.38 5.91
CA TYR A 156 26.17 8.91 6.09
C TYR A 156 25.12 8.11 5.28
N TYR A 157 24.69 8.52 4.09
CA TYR A 157 23.93 7.60 3.21
C TYR A 157 24.78 6.59 2.44
N ASN A 158 26.06 6.88 2.22
CA ASN A 158 26.85 6.24 1.16
C ASN A 158 27.91 5.22 1.62
N THR A 159 28.02 4.92 2.92
CA THR A 159 29.13 4.10 3.44
C THR A 159 28.77 2.67 3.82
N VAL A 160 27.48 2.35 4.00
CA VAL A 160 27.02 1.00 4.33
C VAL A 160 26.40 0.37 3.09
N GLU A 161 26.87 -0.80 2.71
CA GLU A 161 26.39 -1.58 1.56
C GLU A 161 25.84 -2.96 1.99
N TYR A 162 25.25 -3.66 1.02
CA TYR A 162 24.85 -5.05 1.19
C TYR A 162 26.07 -5.91 1.57
N GLY A 163 25.96 -6.68 2.64
CA GLY A 163 27.03 -7.54 3.14
C GLY A 163 27.90 -6.92 4.23
N ASP A 164 27.73 -5.63 4.53
CA ASP A 164 28.49 -4.98 5.60
C ASP A 164 27.98 -5.35 6.98
N ARG A 165 28.89 -5.38 7.95
CA ARG A 165 28.59 -5.61 9.36
C ARG A 165 28.46 -4.26 10.06
N VAL A 166 27.36 -4.07 10.78
CA VAL A 166 27.05 -2.82 11.46
C VAL A 166 26.61 -3.05 12.89
N LYS A 167 26.93 -2.09 13.78
CA LYS A 167 26.43 -2.02 15.15
C LYS A 167 25.49 -0.82 15.27
N VAL A 168 24.26 -1.07 15.70
CA VAL A 168 23.19 -0.06 15.79
C VAL A 168 22.79 0.15 17.23
N TYR A 169 22.73 1.40 17.67
CA TYR A 169 22.31 1.82 19.00
C TYR A 169 20.98 2.59 18.94
N ALA A 170 19.87 1.89 19.21
CA ALA A 170 18.53 2.47 19.27
C ALA A 170 17.56 1.53 20.00
N ALA A 171 16.34 1.98 20.31
CA ALA A 171 15.32 1.13 20.89
C ALA A 171 14.86 0.05 19.89
N LEU A 172 14.81 -1.20 20.34
CA LEU A 172 14.34 -2.36 19.58
C LEU A 172 12.84 -2.55 19.80
N LEU A 173 12.03 -2.11 18.82
CA LEU A 173 10.57 -2.06 18.95
C LEU A 173 9.87 -3.07 18.03
N PRO A 174 8.67 -3.54 18.40
CA PRO A 174 7.80 -4.26 17.48
C PRO A 174 7.32 -3.33 16.33
N PRO A 175 7.16 -3.85 15.10
CA PRO A 175 6.50 -3.12 14.02
C PRO A 175 5.08 -2.68 14.41
N SER A 176 4.68 -1.49 13.96
CA SER A 176 3.35 -0.94 14.24
C SER A 176 2.22 -1.81 13.69
N GLU A 177 1.24 -2.11 14.53
CA GLU A 177 0.00 -2.81 14.18
C GLU A 177 -0.85 -1.99 13.18
N LEU A 178 -1.92 -2.58 12.64
CA LEU A 178 -2.89 -1.86 11.82
C LEU A 178 -3.63 -0.83 12.69
N ARG A 179 -3.23 0.44 12.60
CA ARG A 179 -3.76 1.49 13.48
C ARG A 179 -5.01 2.18 12.96
N ASN A 180 -5.27 2.16 11.66
CA ASN A 180 -6.40 2.86 11.05
C ASN A 180 -7.27 1.92 10.22
N PRO A 181 -8.60 2.17 10.10
CA PRO A 181 -9.50 1.33 9.31
C PRO A 181 -9.07 1.24 7.84
N ALA A 182 -8.92 0.03 7.29
CA ALA A 182 -8.43 -0.21 5.93
C ALA A 182 -7.06 0.43 5.60
N GLY A 183 -6.34 0.91 6.63
CA GLY A 183 -4.97 1.37 6.50
C GLY A 183 -4.03 0.23 6.12
N PHE A 184 -2.77 0.57 5.89
CA PHE A 184 -1.75 -0.41 5.60
C PHE A 184 -1.30 -1.17 6.86
N ASP A 185 -1.46 -2.49 6.86
CA ASP A 185 -0.98 -3.36 7.93
C ASP A 185 0.55 -3.55 7.81
N TYR A 186 1.28 -2.62 8.42
CA TYR A 186 2.74 -2.60 8.35
C TYR A 186 3.38 -3.80 9.06
N GLN A 187 2.81 -4.23 10.19
CA GLN A 187 3.29 -5.40 10.93
C GLN A 187 3.17 -6.66 10.08
N LYS A 188 2.00 -6.93 9.47
CA LYS A 188 1.82 -8.08 8.58
C LYS A 188 2.74 -8.00 7.37
N TYR A 189 2.91 -6.82 6.78
CA TYR A 189 3.83 -6.58 5.66
C TYR A 189 5.30 -6.89 5.99
N LEU A 190 5.77 -6.53 7.19
CA LEU A 190 7.13 -6.81 7.65
C LEU A 190 7.31 -8.27 8.07
N LYS A 191 6.33 -8.87 8.76
CA LYS A 191 6.31 -10.30 9.08
C LYS A 191 6.43 -11.17 7.83
N ALA A 192 5.71 -10.83 6.76
CA ALA A 192 5.83 -11.49 5.44
C ALA A 192 7.23 -11.39 4.79
N ARG A 193 8.12 -10.54 5.33
CA ARG A 193 9.52 -10.37 4.90
C ARG A 193 10.52 -10.93 5.91
N ASN A 194 10.05 -11.68 6.90
CA ASN A 194 10.80 -12.15 8.07
C ASN A 194 11.39 -11.02 8.94
N ILE A 195 10.81 -9.82 8.88
CA ILE A 195 11.20 -8.67 9.71
C ILE A 195 10.23 -8.59 10.89
N TYR A 196 10.77 -8.72 12.10
CA TYR A 196 9.98 -8.79 13.33
C TYR A 196 10.26 -7.64 14.29
N ALA A 197 11.30 -6.84 14.03
CA ALA A 197 11.65 -5.69 14.85
C ALA A 197 12.03 -4.48 13.99
N VAL A 198 11.84 -3.28 14.54
CA VAL A 198 12.24 -2.01 13.93
C VAL A 198 13.11 -1.21 14.91
N MET A 199 14.08 -0.46 14.36
CA MET A 199 14.88 0.50 15.11
C MET A 199 14.96 1.81 14.34
N TYR A 200 15.03 2.94 15.05
CA TYR A 200 15.12 4.27 14.45
C TYR A 200 16.40 4.96 14.93
N ALA A 201 17.38 5.08 14.03
CA ALA A 201 18.68 5.68 14.27
C ALA A 201 18.68 7.14 13.77
N ARG A 202 18.95 8.11 14.64
CA ARG A 202 18.77 9.55 14.35
C ARG A 202 19.96 10.45 14.67
N HIS A 203 20.86 10.00 15.54
CA HIS A 203 22.01 10.79 15.94
C HIS A 203 23.28 10.26 15.27
N PRO A 204 24.25 11.13 14.95
CA PRO A 204 25.58 10.69 14.54
C PRO A 204 26.14 9.66 15.54
N GLY A 205 26.73 8.57 15.04
CA GLY A 205 27.28 7.48 15.86
C GLY A 205 26.26 6.42 16.32
N THR A 206 24.97 6.55 16.01
CA THR A 206 23.98 5.48 16.29
C THR A 206 24.12 4.27 15.38
N VAL A 207 24.82 4.40 14.26
CA VAL A 207 25.19 3.30 13.37
C VAL A 207 26.69 3.34 13.15
N GLN A 208 27.38 2.29 13.59
CA GLN A 208 28.81 2.12 13.42
C GLN A 208 29.07 1.03 12.37
N TYR A 209 29.86 1.37 11.36
CA TYR A 209 30.38 0.39 10.40
C TYR A 209 31.53 -0.40 11.03
N LEU A 210 31.42 -1.73 11.01
CA LEU A 210 32.41 -2.64 11.61
C LEU A 210 33.27 -3.38 10.57
N GLY A 211 33.12 -3.05 9.28
CA GLY A 211 33.79 -3.75 8.18
C GLY A 211 32.85 -4.56 7.31
N SER A 212 33.40 -5.19 6.27
CA SER A 212 32.67 -6.18 5.47
C SER A 212 32.35 -7.38 6.35
N GLY A 213 31.09 -7.80 6.37
CA GLY A 213 30.67 -9.00 7.10
C GLY A 213 31.22 -10.28 6.48
N ASP A 214 30.84 -11.41 7.07
CA ASP A 214 31.20 -12.73 6.57
C ASP A 214 30.37 -13.06 5.31
N THR A 215 30.78 -12.45 4.19
CA THR A 215 30.09 -12.56 2.91
C THR A 215 30.82 -13.51 1.98
N ASN A 216 30.07 -14.41 1.34
CA ASN A 216 30.59 -15.31 0.32
C ASN A 216 31.32 -14.57 -0.82
N LEU A 217 32.30 -15.24 -1.43
CA LEU A 217 33.12 -14.71 -2.55
C LEU A 217 32.28 -14.07 -3.68
N LEU A 218 31.18 -14.72 -4.06
CA LEU A 218 30.27 -14.24 -5.10
C LEU A 218 29.65 -12.87 -4.78
N THR A 219 29.32 -12.62 -3.51
CA THR A 219 28.77 -11.34 -3.07
C THR A 219 29.81 -10.23 -3.20
N ARG A 220 31.05 -10.48 -2.77
CA ARG A 220 32.16 -9.51 -2.90
C ARG A 220 32.45 -9.15 -4.36
N ILE A 221 32.50 -10.15 -5.24
CA ILE A 221 32.69 -9.94 -6.69
C ILE A 221 31.53 -9.10 -7.25
N SER A 222 30.29 -9.43 -6.89
CA SER A 222 29.10 -8.74 -7.38
C SER A 222 29.06 -7.27 -6.96
N ILE A 223 29.47 -6.95 -5.72
CA ILE A 223 29.53 -5.57 -5.22
C ILE A 223 30.59 -4.76 -5.99
N LYS A 224 31.80 -5.32 -6.17
CA LYS A 224 32.85 -4.69 -6.98
C LYS A 224 32.37 -4.43 -8.41
N LEU A 225 31.70 -5.42 -9.01
CA LEU A 225 31.15 -5.31 -10.36
C LEU A 225 30.07 -4.23 -10.45
N LYS A 226 29.14 -4.20 -9.49
CA LYS A 226 28.10 -3.16 -9.41
C LYS A 226 28.70 -1.76 -9.32
N ARG A 227 29.68 -1.54 -8.43
CA ARG A 227 30.34 -0.24 -8.26
C ARG A 227 31.00 0.20 -9.56
N ARG A 228 31.67 -0.73 -10.25
CA ARG A 228 32.29 -0.48 -11.54
C ARG A 228 31.28 -0.06 -12.61
N PHE A 229 30.19 -0.80 -12.75
CA PHE A 229 29.12 -0.50 -13.71
C PHE A 229 28.45 0.85 -13.41
N LEU A 230 28.13 1.15 -12.14
CA LEU A 230 27.60 2.47 -11.76
C LEU A 230 28.56 3.62 -12.11
N LEU A 231 29.88 3.42 -11.95
CA LEU A 231 30.88 4.43 -12.33
C LEU A 231 30.93 4.61 -13.86
N THR A 232 30.86 3.53 -14.63
CA THR A 232 30.81 3.59 -16.10
C THR A 232 29.59 4.38 -16.56
N ILE A 233 28.40 4.09 -16.03
CA ILE A 233 27.17 4.82 -16.34
C ILE A 233 27.30 6.31 -16.00
N ARG A 234 27.79 6.65 -14.80
CA ARG A 234 27.96 8.05 -14.36
C ARG A 234 28.97 8.84 -15.21
N LYS A 235 30.01 8.18 -15.74
CA LYS A 235 31.01 8.81 -16.60
C LYS A 235 30.55 8.98 -18.04
N THR A 236 29.55 8.21 -18.48
CA THR A 236 29.14 8.14 -19.89
C THR A 236 27.74 8.71 -20.15
N MET A 237 26.97 9.04 -19.11
CA MET A 237 25.64 9.65 -19.24
C MET A 237 25.43 10.83 -18.28
N PRO A 238 24.70 11.87 -18.71
CA PRO A 238 24.34 12.99 -17.85
C PRO A 238 23.28 12.61 -16.81
N TYR A 239 23.12 13.45 -15.77
CA TYR A 239 22.02 13.39 -14.83
C TYR A 239 20.78 14.12 -15.41
N PRO A 240 19.53 13.60 -15.26
CA PRO A 240 19.09 12.46 -14.44
C PRO A 240 19.10 11.09 -15.15
N GLU A 241 19.42 11.00 -16.44
CA GLU A 241 19.37 9.76 -17.23
C GLU A 241 20.33 8.68 -16.69
N SER A 242 21.50 9.06 -16.19
CA SER A 242 22.45 8.14 -15.54
C SER A 242 21.88 7.50 -14.26
N ALA A 243 21.12 8.26 -13.47
CA ALA A 243 20.44 7.75 -12.28
C ALA A 243 19.27 6.83 -12.65
N PHE A 244 18.52 7.17 -13.71
CA PHE A 244 17.50 6.29 -14.28
C PHE A 244 18.11 4.98 -14.79
N LEU A 245 19.17 5.03 -15.61
CA LEU A 245 19.82 3.85 -16.16
C LEU A 245 20.36 2.94 -15.04
N GLY A 246 21.10 3.50 -14.07
CA GLY A 246 21.60 2.75 -12.92
C GLY A 246 20.50 2.13 -12.05
N GLY A 247 19.32 2.76 -11.99
CA GLY A 247 18.14 2.20 -11.32
C GLY A 247 17.56 0.98 -12.03
N VAL A 248 17.41 1.05 -13.35
CA VAL A 248 16.78 -0.01 -14.16
C VAL A 248 17.72 -1.17 -14.49
N THR A 249 19.03 -0.94 -14.58
CA THR A 249 20.01 -2.02 -14.84
C THR A 249 20.57 -2.64 -13.56
N LEU A 250 20.85 -1.83 -12.52
CA LEU A 250 21.60 -2.28 -11.33
C LEU A 250 20.79 -2.21 -10.04
N GLY A 251 19.53 -1.78 -10.07
CA GLY A 251 18.67 -1.70 -8.90
C GLY A 251 18.99 -0.55 -7.95
N SER A 252 19.80 0.42 -8.38
CA SER A 252 20.14 1.60 -7.57
C SER A 252 18.92 2.50 -7.40
N ARG A 253 18.32 2.50 -6.21
CA ARG A 253 17.12 3.32 -5.91
C ARG A 253 17.44 4.79 -5.59
N GLY A 254 18.70 5.08 -5.27
CA GLY A 254 19.17 6.42 -4.97
C GLY A 254 19.42 7.25 -6.23
N GLY A 255 19.08 8.55 -6.17
CA GLY A 255 19.45 9.54 -7.19
C GLY A 255 18.35 9.94 -8.18
N VAL A 256 17.28 9.15 -8.35
CA VAL A 256 16.16 9.53 -9.25
C VAL A 256 15.34 10.69 -8.63
N PRO A 257 15.15 11.82 -9.32
CA PRO A 257 14.38 12.96 -8.80
C PRO A 257 12.96 12.58 -8.37
N LEU A 258 12.44 13.20 -7.30
CA LEU A 258 11.08 12.96 -6.81
C LEU A 258 10.01 13.24 -7.88
N ARG A 259 10.26 14.25 -8.73
CA ARG A 259 9.42 14.56 -9.89
C ARG A 259 9.24 13.35 -10.81
N VAL A 260 10.33 12.71 -11.21
CA VAL A 260 10.33 11.54 -12.10
C VAL A 260 9.58 10.38 -11.45
N LYS A 261 9.77 10.15 -10.14
CA LYS A 261 9.02 9.12 -9.39
C LYS A 261 7.51 9.36 -9.44
N LYS A 262 7.05 10.61 -9.27
CA LYS A 262 5.62 10.97 -9.33
C LYS A 262 5.04 10.83 -10.75
N GLU A 263 5.76 11.27 -11.77
CA GLU A 263 5.35 11.14 -13.19
C GLU A 263 5.16 9.66 -13.58
N PHE A 264 6.05 8.78 -13.16
CA PHE A 264 5.95 7.35 -13.42
C PHE A 264 4.79 6.67 -12.66
N GLN A 265 4.47 7.14 -11.45
CA GLN A 265 3.31 6.67 -10.70
C GLN A 265 2.00 7.06 -11.40
N ALA A 266 1.89 8.31 -11.85
CA ALA A 266 0.71 8.81 -12.55
C ALA A 266 0.43 8.06 -13.86
N THR A 267 1.48 7.66 -14.57
CA THR A 267 1.38 6.93 -15.85
C THR A 267 1.21 5.43 -15.71
N GLY A 268 1.33 4.87 -14.51
CA GLY A 268 1.24 3.41 -14.29
C GLY A 268 2.50 2.63 -14.67
N VAL A 269 3.59 3.30 -15.06
CA VAL A 269 4.87 2.67 -15.43
C VAL A 269 5.89 2.68 -14.28
N ALA A 270 5.50 3.04 -13.07
CA ALA A 270 6.36 3.04 -11.87
C ALA A 270 7.06 1.70 -11.58
N HIS A 271 6.49 0.58 -12.05
CA HIS A 271 7.11 -0.74 -11.94
C HIS A 271 8.43 -0.86 -12.75
N VAL A 272 8.71 0.07 -13.66
CA VAL A 272 9.96 0.15 -14.42
C VAL A 272 11.11 0.73 -13.59
N LEU A 273 10.85 1.66 -12.66
CA LEU A 273 11.90 2.34 -11.87
C LEU A 273 12.62 1.41 -10.87
N ALA A 274 12.08 0.21 -10.64
CA ALA A 274 12.72 -0.81 -9.82
C ALA A 274 12.96 -2.05 -10.67
N VAL A 275 14.13 -2.69 -10.48
CA VAL A 275 14.43 -3.96 -11.16
C VAL A 275 13.34 -4.98 -10.82
N SER A 276 12.62 -5.37 -11.86
CA SER A 276 11.45 -6.24 -11.82
C SER A 276 11.71 -7.54 -12.60
N GLY A 277 10.75 -8.45 -12.61
CA GLY A 277 10.88 -9.69 -13.38
C GLY A 277 11.03 -9.47 -14.89
N LEU A 278 10.52 -8.35 -15.41
CA LEU A 278 10.70 -7.94 -16.81
C LEU A 278 12.19 -7.70 -17.12
N HIS A 279 12.91 -7.01 -16.23
CA HIS A 279 14.34 -6.73 -16.37
C HIS A 279 15.17 -8.02 -16.39
N VAL A 280 14.84 -8.97 -15.49
CA VAL A 280 15.45 -10.31 -15.50
C VAL A 280 15.15 -11.05 -16.82
N GLY A 281 13.95 -10.86 -17.38
CA GLY A 281 13.59 -11.36 -18.70
C GLY A 281 14.46 -10.78 -19.83
N PHE A 282 14.80 -9.49 -19.80
CA PHE A 282 15.72 -8.89 -20.77
C PHE A 282 17.14 -9.44 -20.63
N VAL A 283 17.61 -9.65 -19.40
CA VAL A 283 18.91 -10.30 -19.15
C VAL A 283 18.91 -11.74 -19.66
N HIS A 284 17.81 -12.48 -19.47
CA HIS A 284 17.64 -13.82 -20.03
C HIS A 284 17.79 -13.81 -21.56
N VAL A 285 17.08 -12.90 -22.24
CA VAL A 285 17.15 -12.76 -23.70
C VAL A 285 18.56 -12.36 -24.15
N LEU A 286 19.21 -11.43 -23.46
CA LEU A 286 20.58 -11.01 -23.73
C LEU A 286 21.57 -12.18 -23.64
N ILE A 287 21.48 -13.00 -22.58
CA ILE A 287 22.36 -14.17 -22.43
C ILE A 287 22.13 -15.17 -23.56
N LEU A 288 20.87 -15.44 -23.93
CA LEU A 288 20.56 -16.34 -25.05
C LEU A 288 21.03 -15.78 -26.40
N MET A 289 20.92 -14.46 -26.61
CA MET A 289 21.42 -13.77 -27.79
C MET A 289 22.94 -13.95 -27.90
N LEU A 290 23.69 -13.69 -26.82
CA LEU A 290 25.14 -13.91 -26.78
C LEU A 290 25.50 -15.38 -27.02
N CYS A 291 24.78 -16.32 -26.39
CA CYS A 291 24.98 -17.74 -26.63
C CYS A 291 24.74 -18.14 -28.10
N ASN A 292 23.79 -17.49 -28.78
CA ASN A 292 23.52 -17.72 -30.20
C ASN A 292 24.64 -17.13 -31.08
N VAL A 293 25.12 -15.92 -30.77
CA VAL A 293 26.25 -15.28 -31.46
C VAL A 293 27.49 -16.17 -31.38
N PHE A 294 27.79 -16.71 -30.21
CA PHE A 294 28.91 -17.65 -30.00
C PHE A 294 28.58 -19.11 -30.35
N ARG A 295 27.41 -19.39 -30.94
CA ARG A 295 26.97 -20.73 -31.38
C ARG A 295 27.06 -21.83 -30.30
N ILE A 296 26.87 -21.47 -29.03
CA ILE A 296 26.94 -22.41 -27.90
C ILE A 296 25.82 -23.46 -28.03
N PRO A 297 26.05 -24.77 -27.78
CA PRO A 297 25.00 -25.80 -27.88
C PRO A 297 23.92 -25.68 -26.79
N LYS A 298 22.72 -26.22 -27.03
CA LYS A 298 21.52 -26.01 -26.18
C LYS A 298 21.69 -26.40 -24.70
N LYS A 299 22.44 -27.46 -24.38
CA LYS A 299 22.59 -27.96 -23.00
C LYS A 299 23.45 -27.01 -22.13
N PRO A 300 24.68 -26.62 -22.54
CA PRO A 300 25.48 -25.63 -21.81
C PRO A 300 24.80 -24.26 -21.63
N ARG A 301 23.96 -23.83 -22.59
CA ARG A 301 23.21 -22.56 -22.48
C ARG A 301 22.44 -22.44 -21.18
N TRP A 302 21.87 -23.55 -20.68
CA TRP A 302 21.11 -23.51 -19.43
C TRP A 302 22.00 -23.17 -18.22
N PHE A 303 23.21 -23.75 -18.14
CA PHE A 303 24.15 -23.45 -17.06
C PHE A 303 24.63 -22.01 -17.11
N ILE A 304 24.98 -21.50 -18.30
CA ILE A 304 25.39 -20.10 -18.51
C ILE A 304 24.25 -19.15 -18.12
N LEU A 305 23.01 -19.47 -18.53
CA LEU A 305 21.84 -18.69 -18.18
C LEU A 305 21.62 -18.65 -16.66
N VAL A 306 21.59 -19.81 -16.00
CA VAL A 306 21.38 -19.89 -14.54
C VAL A 306 22.46 -19.09 -13.81
N PHE A 307 23.73 -19.25 -14.19
CA PHE A 307 24.84 -18.53 -13.60
C PHE A 307 24.73 -17.02 -13.81
N GLY A 308 24.45 -16.57 -15.05
CA GLY A 308 24.30 -15.16 -15.37
C GLY A 308 23.11 -14.50 -14.67
N LEU A 309 21.97 -15.21 -14.57
CA LEU A 309 20.80 -14.73 -13.83
C LEU A 309 21.04 -14.68 -12.32
N LEU A 310 21.80 -15.63 -11.76
CA LEU A 310 22.19 -15.62 -10.35
C LEU A 310 23.12 -14.44 -10.06
N LEU A 311 24.12 -14.20 -10.91
CA LEU A 311 25.00 -13.05 -10.80
C LEU A 311 24.22 -11.73 -10.88
N PHE A 312 23.35 -11.58 -11.88
CA PHE A 312 22.49 -10.40 -12.03
C PHE A 312 21.57 -10.18 -10.82
N THR A 313 21.02 -11.26 -10.26
CA THR A 313 20.19 -11.20 -9.06
C THR A 313 20.97 -10.67 -7.86
N ILE A 314 22.24 -11.07 -7.68
CA ILE A 314 23.07 -10.59 -6.58
C ILE A 314 23.48 -9.12 -6.80
N ILE A 315 23.88 -8.75 -8.02
CA ILE A 315 24.24 -7.35 -8.39
C ILE A 315 23.08 -6.39 -8.08
N THR A 316 21.85 -6.80 -8.37
CA THR A 316 20.63 -6.00 -8.15
C THR A 316 20.11 -6.06 -6.70
N GLY A 317 20.94 -6.50 -5.75
CA GLY A 317 20.62 -6.51 -4.32
C GLY A 317 19.71 -7.66 -3.87
N ALA A 318 19.61 -8.74 -4.66
CA ALA A 318 18.82 -9.93 -4.38
C ALA A 318 17.36 -9.65 -3.97
N SER A 319 16.76 -8.63 -4.59
CA SER A 319 15.37 -8.26 -4.34
C SER A 319 14.42 -9.47 -4.49
N PRO A 320 13.31 -9.54 -3.75
CA PRO A 320 12.35 -10.63 -3.92
C PRO A 320 11.86 -10.80 -5.36
N ALA A 321 11.70 -9.71 -6.11
CA ALA A 321 11.26 -9.76 -7.50
C ALA A 321 12.30 -10.42 -8.42
N THR A 322 13.58 -10.06 -8.28
CA THR A 322 14.66 -10.61 -9.11
C THR A 322 14.92 -12.07 -8.81
N ARG A 323 14.91 -12.46 -7.52
CA ARG A 323 15.05 -13.88 -7.12
C ARG A 323 13.97 -14.78 -7.72
N ARG A 324 12.69 -14.36 -7.63
CA ARG A 324 11.58 -15.13 -8.20
C ARG A 324 11.67 -15.24 -9.71
N ALA A 325 11.95 -14.13 -10.39
CA ALA A 325 12.06 -14.12 -11.84
C ALA A 325 13.23 -14.98 -12.34
N ALA A 326 14.40 -14.90 -11.69
CA ALA A 326 15.55 -15.75 -12.02
C ALA A 326 15.19 -17.23 -11.85
N LEU A 327 14.56 -17.60 -10.72
CA LEU A 327 14.11 -18.97 -10.48
C LEU A 327 13.11 -19.44 -11.54
N MET A 328 12.08 -18.64 -11.85
CA MET A 328 11.07 -18.97 -12.87
C MET A 328 11.71 -19.11 -14.26
N SER A 329 12.62 -18.21 -14.63
CA SER A 329 13.38 -18.29 -15.88
C SER A 329 14.26 -19.54 -15.96
N SER A 330 14.94 -19.90 -14.87
CA SER A 330 15.77 -21.11 -14.80
C SER A 330 14.93 -22.39 -14.93
N ILE A 331 13.80 -22.48 -14.24
CA ILE A 331 12.88 -23.64 -14.31
C ILE A 331 12.23 -23.73 -15.70
N GLY A 332 11.77 -22.60 -16.25
CA GLY A 332 11.15 -22.57 -17.58
C GLY A 332 12.13 -22.97 -18.68
N GLN A 333 13.37 -22.47 -18.62
CA GLN A 333 14.41 -22.88 -19.56
C GLN A 333 14.81 -24.34 -19.36
N PHE A 334 14.84 -24.86 -18.13
CA PHE A 334 15.10 -26.27 -17.87
C PHE A 334 14.03 -27.16 -18.52
N ALA A 335 12.76 -26.83 -18.29
CA ALA A 335 11.60 -27.52 -18.85
C ALA A 335 11.62 -27.52 -20.39
N TYR A 336 12.04 -26.41 -21.00
CA TYR A 336 12.20 -26.31 -22.46
C TYR A 336 13.39 -27.11 -22.99
N THR A 337 14.58 -26.95 -22.39
CA THR A 337 15.82 -27.56 -22.90
C THR A 337 15.89 -29.07 -22.65
N PHE A 338 15.55 -29.52 -21.44
CA PHE A 338 15.69 -30.92 -21.02
C PHE A 338 14.36 -31.67 -21.03
N GLY A 339 13.24 -31.00 -20.75
CA GLY A 339 11.92 -31.62 -20.74
C GLY A 339 11.32 -31.83 -22.13
N GLY A 340 11.90 -31.22 -23.19
CA GLY A 340 11.33 -31.25 -24.53
C GLY A 340 9.94 -30.59 -24.63
N LEU A 341 9.56 -29.81 -23.61
CA LEU A 341 8.26 -29.17 -23.53
C LEU A 341 8.28 -27.92 -24.43
N GLY A 342 7.25 -27.74 -25.25
CA GLY A 342 7.08 -26.49 -25.99
C GLY A 342 7.00 -25.28 -25.03
N MET A 343 7.41 -24.10 -25.51
CA MET A 343 7.56 -22.89 -24.69
C MET A 343 6.36 -22.62 -23.75
N ARG A 344 5.13 -22.77 -24.27
CA ARG A 344 3.91 -22.55 -23.49
C ARG A 344 3.75 -23.55 -22.34
N LEU A 345 4.00 -24.83 -22.59
CA LEU A 345 3.85 -25.88 -21.57
C LEU A 345 4.95 -25.75 -20.52
N SER A 346 6.16 -25.35 -20.90
CA SER A 346 7.24 -25.01 -19.97
C SER A 346 6.81 -23.90 -19.00
N THR A 347 6.22 -22.80 -19.51
CA THR A 347 5.72 -21.71 -18.65
C THR A 347 4.60 -22.17 -17.71
N VAL A 348 3.69 -23.01 -18.19
CA VAL A 348 2.59 -23.57 -17.39
C VAL A 348 3.11 -24.42 -16.23
N VAL A 349 4.19 -25.19 -16.42
CA VAL A 349 4.82 -25.98 -15.36
C VAL A 349 5.60 -25.10 -14.39
N THR A 350 6.27 -24.06 -14.89
CA THR A 350 7.07 -23.14 -14.07
C THR A 350 6.26 -22.47 -12.97
N ILE A 351 5.02 -22.03 -13.25
CA ILE A 351 4.20 -21.28 -12.29
C ILE A 351 4.00 -22.07 -10.97
N PRO A 352 3.39 -23.27 -10.97
CA PRO A 352 3.17 -23.99 -9.72
C PRO A 352 4.48 -24.51 -9.11
N VAL A 353 5.45 -24.94 -9.92
CA VAL A 353 6.74 -25.47 -9.40
C VAL A 353 7.57 -24.38 -8.72
N ALA A 354 7.64 -23.17 -9.30
CA ALA A 354 8.32 -22.05 -8.66
C ALA A 354 7.59 -21.61 -7.38
N ALA A 355 6.25 -21.57 -7.40
CA ALA A 355 5.46 -21.25 -6.21
C ALA A 355 5.73 -22.27 -5.09
N PHE A 356 5.74 -23.56 -5.41
CA PHE A 356 6.10 -24.63 -4.48
C PHE A 356 7.49 -24.42 -3.88
N ILE A 357 8.53 -24.24 -4.71
CA ILE A 357 9.91 -24.06 -4.22
C ILE A 357 10.02 -22.84 -3.31
N ILE A 358 9.44 -21.70 -3.70
CA ILE A 358 9.51 -20.47 -2.91
C ILE A 358 8.80 -20.64 -1.56
N LEU A 359 7.57 -21.16 -1.58
CA LEU A 359 6.74 -21.30 -0.37
C LEU A 359 7.18 -22.46 0.53
N LEU A 360 7.96 -23.42 0.00
CA LEU A 360 8.63 -24.43 0.80
C LEU A 360 9.63 -23.79 1.77
N PHE A 361 10.39 -22.79 1.31
CA PHE A 361 11.37 -22.09 2.14
C PHE A 361 10.79 -20.91 2.91
N ASP A 362 9.83 -20.18 2.35
CA ASP A 362 9.22 -19.00 2.97
C ASP A 362 7.70 -18.95 2.72
N PRO A 363 6.89 -19.70 3.51
CA PRO A 363 5.44 -19.76 3.30
C PRO A 363 4.73 -18.42 3.61
N LEU A 364 5.39 -17.51 4.34
CA LEU A 364 4.86 -16.17 4.65
C LEU A 364 4.83 -15.23 3.44
N MET A 365 5.42 -15.62 2.30
CA MET A 365 5.39 -14.84 1.07
C MET A 365 4.05 -14.86 0.34
N LEU A 366 3.19 -15.86 0.55
CA LEU A 366 1.93 -16.00 -0.20
C LEU A 366 1.02 -14.75 -0.17
N PRO A 367 0.78 -14.07 0.97
CA PRO A 367 -0.06 -12.86 1.02
C PRO A 367 0.68 -11.60 0.57
N ASP A 368 1.98 -11.67 0.28
CA ASP A 368 2.74 -10.51 -0.16
C ASP A 368 2.28 -10.06 -1.55
N GLY A 369 1.93 -8.77 -1.69
CA GLY A 369 1.47 -8.22 -2.96
C GLY A 369 2.48 -8.43 -4.10
N SER A 370 3.79 -8.39 -3.82
CA SER A 370 4.79 -8.62 -4.87
C SER A 370 4.78 -10.07 -5.39
N PHE A 371 4.53 -11.04 -4.50
CA PHE A 371 4.37 -12.45 -4.87
C PHE A 371 3.14 -12.61 -5.76
N VAL A 372 1.96 -12.21 -5.27
CA VAL A 372 0.69 -12.32 -6.00
C VAL A 372 0.79 -11.66 -7.38
N LEU A 373 1.26 -10.42 -7.43
CA LEU A 373 1.40 -9.66 -8.69
C LEU A 373 2.32 -10.37 -9.69
N SER A 374 3.43 -10.96 -9.25
CA SER A 374 4.38 -11.67 -10.14
C SER A 374 3.77 -12.95 -10.72
N PHE A 375 3.14 -13.77 -9.86
CA PHE A 375 2.58 -15.06 -10.28
C PHE A 375 1.32 -14.88 -11.14
N VAL A 376 0.44 -13.94 -10.78
CA VAL A 376 -0.76 -13.63 -11.55
C VAL A 376 -0.40 -13.04 -12.92
N ALA A 377 0.67 -12.22 -13.03
CA ALA A 377 1.16 -11.73 -14.32
C ALA A 377 1.54 -12.88 -15.27
N VAL A 378 2.41 -13.80 -14.81
CA VAL A 378 2.88 -14.93 -15.62
C VAL A 378 1.74 -15.91 -15.90
N TRP A 379 0.84 -16.13 -14.94
CA TRP A 379 -0.37 -16.94 -15.13
C TRP A 379 -1.28 -16.35 -16.21
N SER A 380 -1.51 -15.03 -16.18
CA SER A 380 -2.32 -14.33 -17.18
C SER A 380 -1.71 -14.48 -18.58
N LEU A 381 -0.39 -14.29 -18.72
CA LEU A 381 0.31 -14.49 -19.98
C LEU A 381 0.21 -15.93 -20.51
N ALA A 382 0.28 -16.94 -19.62
CA ALA A 382 0.25 -18.35 -20.02
C ALA A 382 -1.16 -18.85 -20.38
N TYR A 383 -2.18 -18.43 -19.64
CA TYR A 383 -3.54 -18.95 -19.74
C TYR A 383 -4.52 -18.04 -20.49
N LEU A 384 -4.44 -16.71 -20.33
CA LEU A 384 -5.42 -15.77 -20.90
C LEU A 384 -5.07 -15.27 -22.30
N THR A 385 -3.79 -15.22 -22.69
CA THR A 385 -3.38 -14.68 -24.00
C THR A 385 -4.09 -15.37 -25.19
N LYS A 386 -4.28 -16.69 -25.13
CA LYS A 386 -4.99 -17.44 -26.19
C LYS A 386 -6.51 -17.19 -26.20
N PRO A 387 -7.24 -17.34 -25.07
CA PRO A 387 -8.66 -16.96 -25.01
C PRO A 387 -8.92 -15.53 -25.48
N VAL A 388 -8.08 -14.57 -25.07
CA VAL A 388 -8.15 -13.17 -25.54
C VAL A 388 -7.95 -13.10 -27.05
N GLY A 389 -6.95 -13.80 -27.59
CA GLY A 389 -6.72 -13.88 -29.04
C GLY A 389 -7.88 -14.51 -29.82
N ASP A 390 -8.48 -15.58 -29.30
CA ASP A 390 -9.66 -16.23 -29.91
C ASP A 390 -10.86 -15.25 -29.92
N LEU A 391 -11.08 -14.52 -28.83
CA LEU A 391 -12.10 -13.48 -28.73
C LEU A 391 -11.84 -12.32 -29.70
N PHE A 392 -10.59 -11.84 -29.79
CA PHE A 392 -10.22 -10.78 -30.73
C PHE A 392 -10.37 -11.22 -32.20
N LYS A 393 -10.00 -12.46 -32.52
CA LYS A 393 -10.23 -13.06 -33.85
C LYS A 393 -11.70 -13.12 -34.21
N PHE A 394 -12.56 -13.36 -33.22
CA PHE A 394 -13.98 -13.30 -33.41
C PHE A 394 -14.45 -11.84 -33.57
N VAL A 395 -14.20 -10.96 -32.60
CA VAL A 395 -14.81 -9.63 -32.50
C VAL A 395 -14.22 -8.61 -33.48
N MET A 396 -12.91 -8.60 -33.69
CA MET A 396 -12.19 -7.51 -34.38
C MET A 396 -12.07 -7.75 -35.89
N LYS A 397 -13.21 -7.96 -36.55
CA LYS A 397 -13.33 -8.11 -38.01
C LYS A 397 -14.50 -7.30 -38.56
N GLY A 398 -14.34 -6.79 -39.77
CA GLY A 398 -15.38 -6.08 -40.51
C GLY A 398 -15.93 -4.86 -39.74
N TRP A 399 -17.24 -4.66 -39.78
CA TRP A 399 -17.90 -3.55 -39.08
C TRP A 399 -17.68 -3.55 -37.56
N ALA A 400 -17.56 -4.72 -36.94
CA ALA A 400 -17.37 -4.82 -35.50
C ALA A 400 -16.01 -4.26 -35.06
N PHE A 401 -14.97 -4.35 -35.91
CA PHE A 401 -13.68 -3.72 -35.63
C PHE A 401 -13.78 -2.19 -35.57
N VAL A 402 -14.47 -1.59 -36.55
CA VAL A 402 -14.65 -0.13 -36.63
C VAL A 402 -15.47 0.38 -35.43
N VAL A 403 -16.56 -0.31 -35.10
CA VAL A 403 -17.40 0.02 -33.93
C VAL A 403 -16.60 -0.09 -32.63
N MET A 404 -15.80 -1.15 -32.47
CA MET A 404 -14.93 -1.29 -31.30
C MET A 404 -13.89 -0.17 -31.21
N LEU A 405 -13.28 0.23 -32.33
CA LEU A 405 -12.33 1.34 -32.34
C LEU A 405 -12.99 2.65 -31.89
N PHE A 406 -14.19 2.94 -32.40
CA PHE A 406 -14.99 4.08 -31.96
C PHE A 406 -15.25 4.05 -30.45
N TRP A 407 -15.67 2.90 -29.91
CA TRP A 407 -15.91 2.75 -28.48
C TRP A 407 -14.65 2.91 -27.63
N ILE A 408 -13.50 2.42 -28.09
CA ILE A 408 -12.21 2.60 -27.39
C ILE A 408 -11.83 4.08 -27.36
N LEU A 409 -11.97 4.79 -28.48
CA LEU A 409 -11.70 6.23 -28.55
C LEU A 409 -12.65 7.03 -27.65
N LEU A 410 -13.96 6.72 -27.71
CA LEU A 410 -14.97 7.35 -26.87
C LEU A 410 -14.73 7.09 -25.38
N ALA A 411 -14.44 5.83 -25.01
CA ALA A 411 -14.10 5.46 -23.63
C ALA A 411 -12.88 6.22 -23.13
N THR A 412 -11.85 6.34 -23.97
CA THR A 412 -10.61 7.08 -23.64
C THR A 412 -10.90 8.57 -23.46
N GLY A 413 -11.67 9.17 -24.37
CA GLY A 413 -12.08 10.58 -24.28
C GLY A 413 -12.87 10.86 -22.99
N ILE A 414 -13.82 10.00 -22.64
CA ILE A 414 -14.58 10.12 -21.38
C ILE A 414 -13.67 9.93 -20.17
N ALA A 415 -12.75 8.96 -20.20
CA ALA A 415 -11.81 8.74 -19.11
C ALA A 415 -10.89 9.94 -18.87
N VAL A 416 -10.50 10.67 -19.93
CA VAL A 416 -9.66 11.87 -19.85
C VAL A 416 -10.46 13.09 -19.40
N ILE A 417 -11.63 13.34 -19.98
CA ILE A 417 -12.45 14.55 -19.73
C ILE A 417 -13.21 14.44 -18.41
N SER A 418 -13.71 13.25 -18.06
CA SER A 418 -14.58 13.00 -16.92
C SER A 418 -14.27 11.65 -16.26
N PRO A 419 -13.08 11.50 -15.64
CA PRO A 419 -12.64 10.25 -15.02
C PRO A 419 -13.61 9.71 -13.96
N GLU A 420 -14.32 10.60 -13.26
CA GLU A 420 -15.33 10.22 -12.26
C GLU A 420 -16.52 9.48 -12.88
N ARG A 421 -16.99 9.93 -14.05
CA ARG A 421 -18.06 9.25 -14.80
C ARG A 421 -17.57 7.91 -15.34
N PHE A 422 -16.32 7.85 -15.81
CA PHE A 422 -15.73 6.61 -16.33
C PHE A 422 -15.64 5.51 -15.26
N ILE A 423 -15.38 5.86 -14.00
CA ILE A 423 -15.31 4.91 -12.88
C ILE A 423 -16.69 4.60 -12.28
N ASP A 424 -17.71 5.43 -12.55
CA ASP A 424 -19.03 5.19 -11.97
C ASP A 424 -19.68 3.93 -12.54
N THR A 425 -19.83 2.92 -11.68
CA THR A 425 -20.30 1.58 -12.05
C THR A 425 -21.62 1.55 -12.84
N ARG A 426 -22.55 2.49 -12.60
CA ARG A 426 -23.81 2.56 -13.34
C ARG A 426 -23.58 3.05 -14.77
N PHE A 427 -22.81 4.12 -14.91
CA PHE A 427 -22.42 4.64 -16.22
C PHE A 427 -21.58 3.63 -16.99
N SER A 428 -20.50 3.09 -16.40
CA SER A 428 -19.62 2.10 -17.07
C SER A 428 -20.39 0.84 -17.45
N GLY A 429 -21.33 0.38 -16.61
CA GLY A 429 -22.17 -0.78 -16.90
C GLY A 429 -23.07 -0.55 -18.12
N GLY A 430 -23.79 0.58 -18.16
CA GLY A 430 -24.60 0.97 -19.33
C GLY A 430 -23.76 1.19 -20.59
N PHE A 431 -22.58 1.78 -20.44
CA PHE A 431 -21.62 2.02 -21.51
C PHE A 431 -21.12 0.71 -22.13
N VAL A 432 -20.70 -0.26 -21.30
CA VAL A 432 -20.29 -1.59 -21.75
C VAL A 432 -21.46 -2.34 -22.40
N PHE A 433 -22.67 -2.24 -21.84
CA PHE A 433 -23.87 -2.84 -22.45
C PHE A 433 -24.12 -2.30 -23.87
N LEU A 434 -24.09 -0.98 -24.04
CA LEU A 434 -24.29 -0.34 -25.34
C LEU A 434 -23.17 -0.68 -26.34
N MET A 435 -21.93 -0.76 -25.87
CA MET A 435 -20.79 -1.25 -26.65
C MET A 435 -21.04 -2.67 -27.15
N VAL A 436 -21.38 -3.60 -26.26
CA VAL A 436 -21.65 -5.00 -26.63
C VAL A 436 -22.83 -5.10 -27.59
N PHE A 437 -23.92 -4.37 -27.33
CA PHE A 437 -25.10 -4.34 -28.18
C PHE A 437 -24.79 -3.87 -29.61
N THR A 438 -24.07 -2.76 -29.75
CA THR A 438 -23.68 -2.22 -31.06
C THR A 438 -22.67 -3.11 -31.79
N VAL A 439 -21.78 -3.80 -31.08
CA VAL A 439 -20.89 -4.82 -31.66
C VAL A 439 -21.67 -6.02 -32.19
N ILE A 440 -22.72 -6.46 -31.48
CA ILE A 440 -23.61 -7.53 -31.95
C ILE A 440 -24.36 -7.08 -33.22
N ILE A 441 -24.88 -5.85 -33.25
CA ILE A 441 -25.52 -5.30 -34.47
C ILE A 441 -24.51 -5.25 -35.61
N ALA A 442 -23.29 -4.76 -35.37
CA ALA A 442 -22.24 -4.70 -36.37
C ALA A 442 -21.89 -6.09 -36.93
N LYS A 443 -21.84 -7.11 -36.06
CA LYS A 443 -21.67 -8.52 -36.44
C LYS A 443 -22.79 -9.07 -37.31
N LEU A 444 -24.04 -8.70 -37.02
CA LEU A 444 -25.20 -9.09 -37.82
C LEU A 444 -25.19 -8.36 -39.17
N ALA A 445 -24.82 -7.08 -39.19
CA ALA A 445 -24.67 -6.28 -40.39
C ALA A 445 -23.57 -6.83 -41.30
N ASP A 446 -22.44 -7.28 -40.74
CA ASP A 446 -21.31 -7.86 -41.48
C ASP A 446 -21.71 -9.13 -42.27
N LYS A 447 -22.75 -9.86 -41.83
CA LYS A 447 -23.32 -10.97 -42.61
C LYS A 447 -24.02 -10.52 -43.90
N LYS A 448 -24.61 -9.32 -43.89
CA LYS A 448 -25.40 -8.77 -45.01
C LYS A 448 -24.56 -7.81 -45.88
N PHE A 449 -23.63 -7.08 -45.27
CA PHE A 449 -22.76 -6.08 -45.89
C PHE A 449 -21.32 -6.25 -45.37
N PRO A 450 -20.56 -7.24 -45.84
CA PRO A 450 -19.24 -7.54 -45.30
C PRO A 450 -18.23 -6.44 -45.60
N LEU A 451 -17.52 -5.96 -44.58
CA LEU A 451 -16.45 -4.97 -44.75
C LEU A 451 -15.09 -5.66 -44.90
N SER A 452 -14.71 -5.96 -46.14
CA SER A 452 -13.43 -6.61 -46.46
C SER A 452 -12.23 -5.70 -46.19
N GLY A 453 -11.12 -6.25 -45.68
CA GLY A 453 -9.89 -5.49 -45.44
C GLY A 453 -9.69 -5.04 -43.99
N PHE A 454 -10.77 -4.86 -43.23
CA PHE A 454 -10.74 -4.41 -41.84
C PHE A 454 -10.67 -5.58 -40.86
N GLU A 455 -9.47 -6.17 -40.75
CA GLU A 455 -9.19 -7.26 -39.82
C GLU A 455 -7.98 -6.91 -38.97
N PHE A 456 -8.13 -6.96 -37.64
CA PHE A 456 -7.03 -6.69 -36.72
C PHE A 456 -5.84 -7.65 -36.93
N GLN A 457 -6.09 -8.85 -37.47
CA GLN A 457 -5.08 -9.87 -37.73
C GLN A 457 -4.18 -9.54 -38.92
N LYS A 458 -4.51 -8.53 -39.74
CA LYS A 458 -3.64 -8.07 -40.85
C LYS A 458 -2.50 -7.15 -40.38
N LEU A 459 -2.53 -6.71 -39.12
CA LEU A 459 -1.43 -5.97 -38.51
C LEU A 459 -0.21 -6.89 -38.26
N PRO A 460 1.00 -6.34 -38.08
CA PRO A 460 2.19 -7.13 -37.81
C PRO A 460 2.01 -8.12 -36.64
N ASP A 461 2.42 -9.37 -36.83
CA ASP A 461 2.19 -10.46 -35.86
C ASP A 461 2.71 -10.15 -34.45
N TYR A 462 3.84 -9.44 -34.35
CA TYR A 462 4.40 -9.03 -33.06
C TYR A 462 3.45 -8.06 -32.35
N PHE A 463 2.84 -7.12 -33.08
CA PHE A 463 1.92 -6.12 -32.53
C PHE A 463 0.60 -6.76 -32.08
N VAL A 464 0.08 -7.69 -32.88
CA VAL A 464 -1.12 -8.47 -32.57
C VAL A 464 -0.91 -9.32 -31.32
N SER A 465 0.18 -10.09 -31.29
CA SER A 465 0.52 -10.97 -30.15
C SER A 465 0.82 -10.19 -28.87
N PHE A 466 1.50 -9.04 -29.01
CA PHE A 466 1.76 -8.15 -27.89
C PHE A 466 0.48 -7.54 -27.34
N THR A 467 -0.46 -7.13 -28.21
CA THR A 467 -1.78 -6.62 -27.79
C THR A 467 -2.57 -7.66 -27.00
N TYR A 468 -2.61 -8.92 -27.47
CA TYR A 468 -3.27 -10.00 -26.72
C TYR A 468 -2.65 -10.21 -25.34
N SER A 469 -1.32 -10.11 -25.25
CA SER A 469 -0.58 -10.25 -23.99
C SER A 469 -0.85 -9.08 -23.04
N GLN A 470 -0.91 -7.85 -23.54
CA GLN A 470 -1.25 -6.67 -22.74
C GLN A 470 -2.66 -6.77 -22.16
N ILE A 471 -3.64 -7.13 -22.98
CA ILE A 471 -5.03 -7.29 -22.52
C ILE A 471 -5.16 -8.44 -21.52
N ALA A 472 -4.45 -9.54 -21.73
CA ALA A 472 -4.39 -10.64 -20.77
C ALA A 472 -3.87 -10.18 -19.40
N ILE A 473 -2.80 -9.37 -19.35
CA ILE A 473 -2.28 -8.78 -18.11
C ILE A 473 -3.29 -7.80 -17.50
N GLN A 474 -3.94 -6.96 -18.31
CA GLN A 474 -4.94 -6.01 -17.80
C GLN A 474 -6.11 -6.72 -17.11
N ILE A 475 -6.66 -7.75 -17.76
CA ILE A 475 -7.80 -8.54 -17.24
C ILE A 475 -7.36 -9.40 -16.05
N GLY A 476 -6.30 -10.19 -16.17
CA GLY A 476 -5.95 -11.16 -15.13
C GLY A 476 -5.31 -10.53 -13.90
N MET A 477 -4.56 -9.44 -14.06
CA MET A 477 -3.73 -8.84 -13.01
C MET A 477 -4.13 -7.40 -12.70
N MET A 478 -4.03 -6.47 -13.65
CA MET A 478 -4.04 -5.04 -13.32
C MET A 478 -5.41 -4.56 -12.83
N LEU A 479 -6.52 -4.82 -13.51
CA LEU A 479 -7.84 -4.30 -13.13
C LEU A 479 -8.22 -4.61 -11.67
N PRO A 480 -8.23 -5.89 -11.20
CA PRO A 480 -8.62 -6.19 -9.83
C PRO A 480 -7.54 -5.83 -8.81
N LEU A 481 -6.27 -6.16 -9.08
CA LEU A 481 -5.20 -6.05 -8.08
C LEU A 481 -4.69 -4.62 -7.94
N SER A 482 -4.77 -3.79 -8.98
CA SER A 482 -4.40 -2.37 -8.84
C SER A 482 -5.36 -1.63 -7.93
N ALA A 483 -6.65 -1.92 -8.01
CA ALA A 483 -7.65 -1.36 -7.10
C ALA A 483 -7.39 -1.78 -5.64
N VAL A 484 -6.96 -3.03 -5.41
CA VAL A 484 -6.63 -3.55 -4.06
C VAL A 484 -5.35 -2.94 -3.50
N TYR A 485 -4.25 -2.95 -4.27
CA TYR A 485 -2.92 -2.59 -3.76
C TYR A 485 -2.57 -1.11 -3.94
N PHE A 486 -3.00 -0.49 -5.04
CA PHE A 486 -2.61 0.88 -5.40
C PHE A 486 -3.74 1.90 -5.25
N LYS A 487 -5.02 1.46 -5.23
CA LYS A 487 -6.22 2.30 -5.04
C LYS A 487 -6.38 3.42 -6.09
N LEU A 488 -5.60 3.35 -7.16
CA LEU A 488 -5.50 4.34 -8.24
C LEU A 488 -5.60 3.63 -9.58
N PHE A 489 -6.26 4.26 -10.56
CA PHE A 489 -6.30 3.82 -11.95
C PHE A 489 -5.47 4.75 -12.82
N PRO A 490 -4.25 4.38 -13.23
CA PRO A 490 -3.52 5.15 -14.22
C PRO A 490 -4.15 4.90 -15.60
N VAL A 491 -5.02 5.81 -16.07
CA VAL A 491 -5.69 5.69 -17.38
C VAL A 491 -4.65 5.60 -18.51
N ALA A 492 -3.58 6.39 -18.40
CA ALA A 492 -2.45 6.33 -19.32
C ALA A 492 -1.75 4.96 -19.36
N GLY A 493 -1.85 4.14 -18.32
CA GLY A 493 -1.07 2.90 -18.19
C GLY A 493 -1.33 1.90 -19.32
N VAL A 494 -2.54 1.88 -19.89
CA VAL A 494 -2.85 1.01 -21.04
C VAL A 494 -2.01 1.41 -22.26
N PHE A 495 -1.88 2.71 -22.54
CA PHE A 495 -1.17 3.25 -23.70
C PHE A 495 0.34 3.39 -23.45
N ALA A 496 0.72 3.91 -22.29
CA ALA A 496 2.11 4.12 -21.90
C ALA A 496 2.89 2.79 -21.94
N ASN A 497 2.27 1.67 -21.54
CA ASN A 497 2.92 0.36 -21.58
C ASN A 497 3.22 -0.16 -23.00
N TYR A 498 2.50 0.30 -24.04
CA TYR A 498 2.83 -0.05 -25.43
C TYR A 498 4.18 0.52 -25.89
N ILE A 499 4.56 1.67 -25.34
CA ILE A 499 5.83 2.34 -25.65
C ILE A 499 6.89 1.93 -24.62
N ALA A 500 6.53 1.97 -23.34
CA ALA A 500 7.47 1.78 -22.24
C ALA A 500 8.09 0.38 -22.24
N ILE A 501 7.30 -0.69 -22.39
CA ILE A 501 7.80 -2.07 -22.23
C ILE A 501 8.82 -2.46 -23.31
N PRO A 502 8.60 -2.21 -24.62
CA PRO A 502 9.63 -2.45 -25.62
C PRO A 502 10.87 -1.55 -25.43
N LEU A 503 10.64 -0.26 -25.15
CA LEU A 503 11.70 0.74 -25.04
C LEU A 503 12.65 0.46 -23.87
N ILE A 504 12.11 0.09 -22.70
CA ILE A 504 12.94 -0.26 -21.55
C ILE A 504 13.80 -1.51 -21.82
N GLY A 505 13.32 -2.43 -22.66
CA GLY A 505 14.09 -3.59 -23.10
C GLY A 505 15.38 -3.19 -23.79
N TYR A 506 15.31 -2.21 -24.71
CA TYR A 506 16.49 -1.66 -25.37
C TYR A 506 17.39 -0.89 -24.40
N VAL A 507 16.82 -0.04 -23.54
CA VAL A 507 17.58 0.76 -22.57
C VAL A 507 18.42 -0.13 -21.65
N VAL A 508 17.81 -1.19 -21.11
CA VAL A 508 18.48 -2.13 -20.21
C VAL A 508 19.55 -2.93 -20.94
N GLN A 509 19.26 -3.43 -22.15
CA GLN A 509 20.22 -4.21 -22.93
C GLN A 509 21.43 -3.39 -23.36
N LEU A 510 21.24 -2.17 -23.87
CA LEU A 510 22.33 -1.28 -24.27
C LEU A 510 23.19 -0.88 -23.07
N GLY A 511 22.57 -0.55 -21.93
CA GLY A 511 23.31 -0.22 -20.70
C GLY A 511 24.18 -1.39 -20.22
N LEU A 512 23.62 -2.59 -20.16
CA LEU A 512 24.39 -3.79 -19.77
C LEU A 512 25.48 -4.15 -20.77
N LEU A 513 25.24 -3.95 -22.08
CA LEU A 513 26.27 -4.15 -23.10
C LEU A 513 27.42 -3.15 -22.93
N ALA A 514 27.13 -1.87 -22.71
CA ALA A 514 28.15 -0.84 -22.46
C ALA A 514 29.03 -1.21 -21.25
N ASP A 515 28.41 -1.65 -20.16
CA ASP A 515 29.08 -2.11 -18.95
C ASP A 515 29.94 -3.37 -19.19
N LEU A 516 29.43 -4.34 -19.95
CA LEU A 516 30.18 -5.55 -20.32
C LEU A 516 31.36 -5.26 -21.24
N PHE A 517 31.22 -4.32 -22.19
CA PHE A 517 32.31 -3.89 -23.06
C PHE A 517 33.42 -3.17 -22.25
N GLU A 518 33.06 -2.25 -21.36
CA GLU A 518 34.04 -1.62 -20.47
C GLU A 518 34.79 -2.66 -19.63
N LEU A 519 34.07 -3.63 -19.06
CA LEU A 519 34.66 -4.71 -18.27
C LEU A 519 35.60 -5.59 -19.10
N ALA A 520 35.19 -5.99 -20.30
CA ALA A 520 35.98 -6.88 -21.15
C ALA A 520 37.31 -6.23 -21.57
N PHE A 521 37.27 -5.01 -22.10
CA PHE A 521 38.46 -4.31 -22.59
C PHE A 521 39.41 -3.91 -21.47
N SER A 522 38.87 -3.43 -20.35
CA SER A 522 39.69 -3.07 -19.20
C SER A 522 40.39 -4.28 -18.54
N SER A 523 39.80 -5.48 -18.62
CA SER A 523 40.42 -6.71 -18.12
C SER A 523 41.67 -7.12 -18.91
N ILE A 524 41.82 -6.61 -20.14
CA ILE A 524 42.99 -6.84 -21.02
C ILE A 524 43.88 -5.58 -21.06
N GLY A 525 43.70 -4.64 -20.12
CA GLY A 525 44.50 -3.41 -20.03
C GLY A 525 44.09 -2.26 -20.97
N LEU A 526 43.02 -2.42 -21.75
CA LEU A 526 42.54 -1.42 -22.73
C LEU A 526 41.36 -0.58 -22.19
N SER A 527 41.50 -0.05 -20.97
CA SER A 527 40.41 0.67 -20.29
C SER A 527 39.91 1.92 -21.04
N SER A 528 40.80 2.64 -21.72
CA SER A 528 40.44 3.82 -22.52
C SER A 528 39.55 3.48 -23.72
N VAL A 529 39.82 2.35 -24.39
CA VAL A 529 39.01 1.83 -25.50
C VAL A 529 37.65 1.37 -24.99
N GLY A 530 37.63 0.61 -23.88
CA GLY A 530 36.40 0.16 -23.24
C GLY A 530 35.47 1.33 -22.86
N LEU A 531 36.02 2.39 -22.25
CA LEU A 531 35.24 3.56 -21.87
C LEU A 531 34.70 4.35 -23.08
N ARG A 532 35.46 4.46 -24.18
CA ARG A 532 35.00 5.10 -25.42
C ARG A 532 33.87 4.32 -26.10
N LEU A 533 33.96 2.99 -26.12
CA LEU A 533 32.89 2.13 -26.63
C LEU A 533 31.63 2.23 -25.75
N ALA A 534 31.81 2.18 -24.42
CA ALA A 534 30.72 2.38 -23.48
C ALA A 534 30.05 3.76 -23.66
N PHE A 535 30.84 4.82 -23.88
CA PHE A 535 30.33 6.15 -24.19
C PHE A 535 29.52 6.18 -25.49
N LEU A 536 29.98 5.53 -26.56
CA LEU A 536 29.24 5.46 -27.82
C LEU A 536 27.88 4.76 -27.65
N ILE A 537 27.88 3.59 -26.99
CA ILE A 537 26.65 2.82 -26.71
C ILE A 537 25.70 3.62 -25.81
N ASN A 538 26.22 4.24 -24.74
CA ASN A 538 25.41 5.03 -23.83
C ASN A 538 24.95 6.36 -24.41
N SER A 539 25.64 6.91 -25.42
CA SER A 539 25.16 8.07 -26.20
C SER A 539 23.92 7.71 -27.01
N ALA A 540 23.88 6.51 -27.62
CA ALA A 540 22.66 6.00 -28.24
C ALA A 540 21.56 5.73 -27.18
N ASN A 541 21.95 5.17 -26.04
CA ASN A 541 21.03 4.91 -24.93
C ASN A 541 20.44 6.19 -24.30
N PHE A 542 21.18 7.29 -24.34
CA PHE A 542 20.72 8.59 -23.85
C PHE A 542 19.48 9.06 -24.61
N ILE A 543 19.44 8.88 -25.93
CA ILE A 543 18.27 9.23 -26.76
C ILE A 543 17.05 8.44 -26.30
N PHE A 544 17.19 7.12 -26.13
CA PHE A 544 16.09 6.26 -25.67
C PHE A 544 15.65 6.58 -24.25
N SER A 545 16.59 6.80 -23.33
CA SER A 545 16.31 7.14 -21.94
C SER A 545 15.61 8.49 -21.82
N ARG A 546 16.10 9.51 -22.56
CA ARG A 546 15.49 10.85 -22.60
C ARG A 546 14.07 10.81 -23.17
N PHE A 547 13.89 10.08 -24.27
CA PHE A 547 12.57 9.89 -24.87
C PHE A 547 11.62 9.18 -23.89
N PHE A 548 12.08 8.13 -23.21
CA PHE A 548 11.30 7.41 -22.20
C PHE A 548 10.81 8.36 -21.09
N LEU A 549 11.71 9.16 -20.51
CA LEU A 549 11.37 10.12 -19.45
C LEU A 549 10.36 11.16 -19.93
N ASN A 550 10.53 11.69 -21.15
CA ASN A 550 9.62 12.65 -21.74
C ASN A 550 8.23 12.06 -22.03
N VAL A 551 8.15 10.80 -22.46
CA VAL A 551 6.88 10.09 -22.66
C VAL A 551 6.14 9.92 -21.33
N ALA A 552 6.85 9.51 -20.27
CA ALA A 552 6.25 9.40 -18.94
C ALA A 552 5.73 10.77 -18.45
N ARG A 553 6.49 11.84 -18.67
CA ARG A 553 6.04 13.20 -18.35
C ARG A 553 4.80 13.61 -19.15
N PHE A 554 4.79 13.39 -20.47
CA PHE A 554 3.66 13.72 -21.34
C PHE A 554 2.36 13.06 -20.86
N PHE A 555 2.38 11.75 -20.61
CA PHE A 555 1.20 11.04 -20.13
C PHE A 555 0.79 11.48 -18.73
N ALA A 556 1.74 11.78 -17.83
CA ALA A 556 1.44 12.26 -16.49
C ALA A 556 0.73 13.63 -16.47
N GLU A 557 1.09 14.51 -17.42
CA GLU A 557 0.51 15.85 -17.53
C GLU A 557 -0.88 15.86 -18.21
N HIS A 558 -1.16 14.90 -19.10
CA HIS A 558 -2.36 14.91 -19.95
C HIS A 558 -3.45 13.90 -19.57
N PHE A 559 -3.12 12.84 -18.82
CA PHE A 559 -4.08 11.79 -18.45
C PHE A 559 -4.37 11.80 -16.96
N PRO A 560 -5.65 11.66 -16.56
CA PRO A 560 -6.00 11.59 -15.15
C PRO A 560 -5.62 10.22 -14.56
N TYR A 561 -5.43 10.21 -13.25
CA TYR A 561 -5.09 9.03 -12.44
C TYR A 561 -6.08 8.89 -11.27
N PRO A 562 -7.38 8.72 -11.54
CA PRO A 562 -8.43 8.76 -10.51
C PRO A 562 -8.38 7.61 -9.51
N MET A 563 -9.00 7.82 -8.35
CA MET A 563 -9.12 6.79 -7.32
C MET A 563 -10.19 5.75 -7.66
N ILE A 564 -9.87 4.47 -7.41
CA ILE A 564 -10.81 3.37 -7.58
C ILE A 564 -11.27 2.87 -6.22
N LYS A 565 -12.53 2.47 -6.15
CA LYS A 565 -13.06 1.69 -5.03
C LYS A 565 -12.29 0.36 -4.91
N THR A 566 -11.83 0.06 -3.70
CA THR A 566 -11.27 -1.27 -3.40
C THR A 566 -12.38 -2.32 -3.54
N PRO A 567 -12.20 -3.36 -4.38
CA PRO A 567 -13.20 -4.41 -4.50
C PRO A 567 -13.31 -5.17 -3.18
N THR A 568 -14.53 -5.51 -2.79
CA THR A 568 -14.78 -6.41 -1.67
C THR A 568 -14.21 -7.80 -1.97
N PRO A 569 -13.86 -8.61 -0.95
CA PRO A 569 -13.38 -9.97 -1.18
C PRO A 569 -14.32 -10.81 -2.06
N SER A 570 -15.64 -10.65 -1.92
CA SER A 570 -16.64 -11.33 -2.76
C SER A 570 -16.64 -10.83 -4.20
N GLU A 571 -16.55 -9.51 -4.43
CA GLU A 571 -16.40 -8.93 -5.78
C GLU A 571 -15.12 -9.47 -6.45
N LEU A 572 -14.02 -9.59 -5.71
CA LEU A 572 -12.75 -10.11 -6.20
C LEU A 572 -12.83 -11.61 -6.57
N VAL A 573 -13.46 -12.42 -5.72
CA VAL A 573 -13.69 -13.85 -5.99
C VAL A 573 -14.58 -14.02 -7.22
N GLY A 574 -15.69 -13.30 -7.30
CA GLY A 574 -16.59 -13.33 -8.46
C GLY A 574 -15.87 -12.93 -9.76
N TYR A 575 -15.02 -11.91 -9.70
CA TYR A 575 -14.18 -11.51 -10.83
C TYR A 575 -13.23 -12.61 -11.29
N TYR A 576 -12.49 -13.25 -10.37
CA TYR A 576 -11.56 -14.31 -10.73
C TYR A 576 -12.26 -15.60 -11.19
N ILE A 577 -13.47 -15.89 -10.70
CA ILE A 577 -14.33 -16.94 -11.25
C ILE A 577 -14.69 -16.63 -12.71
N PHE A 578 -15.06 -15.38 -13.01
CA PHE A 578 -15.31 -14.95 -14.39
C PHE A 578 -14.06 -15.10 -15.28
N VAL A 579 -12.89 -14.67 -14.80
CA VAL A 579 -11.62 -14.83 -15.52
C VAL A 579 -11.28 -16.30 -15.76
N LEU A 580 -11.50 -17.18 -14.77
CA LEU A 580 -11.36 -18.63 -14.95
C LEU A 580 -12.39 -19.16 -15.97
N GLY A 581 -13.61 -18.64 -15.95
CA GLY A 581 -14.63 -18.91 -16.96
C GLY A 581 -14.15 -18.58 -18.38
N MET A 582 -13.44 -17.46 -18.56
CA MET A 582 -12.82 -17.11 -19.86
C MET A 582 -11.70 -18.08 -20.25
N VAL A 583 -10.94 -18.62 -19.31
CA VAL A 583 -9.89 -19.62 -19.61
C VAL A 583 -10.51 -20.95 -20.04
N TYR A 584 -11.59 -21.37 -19.38
CA TYR A 584 -12.24 -22.67 -19.57
C TYR A 584 -13.53 -22.59 -20.39
N TYR A 585 -13.75 -21.50 -21.14
CA TYR A 585 -15.03 -21.25 -21.83
C TYR A 585 -15.46 -22.42 -22.72
N LYS A 586 -14.54 -23.05 -23.45
CA LYS A 586 -14.85 -24.19 -24.33
C LYS A 586 -15.34 -25.41 -23.54
N GLN A 587 -14.68 -25.71 -22.43
CA GLN A 587 -15.08 -26.81 -21.54
C GLN A 587 -16.43 -26.51 -20.88
N ILE A 588 -16.64 -25.27 -20.45
CA ILE A 588 -17.90 -24.83 -19.85
C ILE A 588 -19.02 -24.91 -20.88
N PHE A 589 -18.84 -24.42 -22.11
CA PHE A 589 -19.85 -24.54 -23.18
C PHE A 589 -20.19 -26.00 -23.49
N TYR A 590 -19.19 -26.89 -23.54
CA TYR A 590 -19.43 -28.32 -23.72
C TYR A 590 -20.25 -28.93 -22.57
N ILE A 591 -19.94 -28.56 -21.32
CA ILE A 591 -20.73 -28.98 -20.15
C ILE A 591 -22.14 -28.39 -20.23
N ILE A 592 -22.30 -27.10 -20.56
CA ILE A 592 -23.60 -26.44 -20.70
C ILE A 592 -24.41 -27.09 -21.80
N GLU A 593 -23.83 -27.45 -22.94
CA GLU A 593 -24.52 -28.16 -24.02
C GLU A 593 -24.98 -29.54 -23.55
N THR A 594 -24.12 -30.27 -22.85
CA THR A 594 -24.47 -31.58 -22.26
C THR A 594 -25.58 -31.46 -21.21
N VAL A 595 -25.50 -30.46 -20.34
CA VAL A 595 -26.50 -30.15 -19.32
C VAL A 595 -27.78 -29.62 -19.96
N TRP A 596 -27.71 -28.85 -21.04
CA TRP A 596 -28.87 -28.35 -21.79
C TRP A 596 -29.62 -29.49 -22.47
N LEU A 597 -28.91 -30.46 -23.05
CA LEU A 597 -29.51 -31.68 -23.57
C LEU A 597 -30.21 -32.46 -22.44
N TRP A 598 -29.55 -32.63 -21.30
CA TRP A 598 -30.14 -33.28 -20.12
C TRP A 598 -31.33 -32.50 -19.52
N LEU A 599 -31.24 -31.17 -19.47
CA LEU A 599 -32.32 -30.30 -19.03
C LEU A 599 -33.47 -30.33 -20.03
N LYS A 600 -33.23 -30.37 -21.34
CA LYS A 600 -34.29 -30.52 -22.35
C LYS A 600 -35.10 -31.79 -22.14
N ASP A 601 -34.45 -32.88 -21.72
CA ASP A 601 -35.13 -34.12 -21.34
C ASP A 601 -35.96 -33.96 -20.04
N ILE A 602 -35.44 -33.20 -19.05
CA ILE A 602 -36.16 -32.90 -17.81
C ILE A 602 -37.34 -31.94 -18.03
N PHE A 603 -37.15 -30.88 -18.82
CA PHE A 603 -38.17 -29.89 -19.20
C PHE A 603 -39.24 -30.51 -20.13
N SER A 604 -38.97 -31.67 -20.74
CA SER A 604 -39.99 -32.46 -21.46
C SER A 604 -40.80 -33.39 -20.54
N SER A 605 -40.38 -33.56 -19.28
CA SER A 605 -41.09 -34.39 -18.29
C SER A 605 -42.19 -33.60 -17.57
N LYS A 606 -43.46 -34.00 -17.79
CA LYS A 606 -44.64 -33.39 -17.15
C LYS A 606 -44.66 -33.50 -15.61
N THR A 607 -43.85 -34.37 -15.02
CA THR A 607 -43.79 -34.65 -13.58
C THR A 607 -42.68 -33.92 -12.83
N LEU A 608 -41.55 -33.60 -13.48
CA LEU A 608 -40.38 -33.00 -12.82
C LEU A 608 -40.38 -31.46 -12.86
N MET A 609 -41.03 -30.88 -13.86
CA MET A 609 -41.16 -29.43 -14.05
C MET A 609 -41.70 -28.69 -12.81
N PRO A 610 -42.79 -29.11 -12.15
CA PRO A 610 -43.35 -28.37 -11.03
C PRO A 610 -42.42 -28.34 -9.81
N ARG A 611 -41.64 -29.42 -9.61
CA ARG A 611 -40.68 -29.53 -8.50
C ARG A 611 -39.47 -28.64 -8.69
N PHE A 612 -38.99 -28.52 -9.93
CA PHE A 612 -37.85 -27.64 -10.26
C PHE A 612 -38.22 -26.16 -10.12
N VAL A 613 -39.41 -25.77 -10.59
CA VAL A 613 -39.96 -24.42 -10.41
C VAL A 613 -40.14 -24.10 -8.92
N PHE A 614 -40.63 -25.05 -8.12
CA PHE A 614 -40.77 -24.89 -6.68
C PHE A 614 -39.42 -24.68 -5.96
N VAL A 615 -38.37 -25.43 -6.31
CA VAL A 615 -37.02 -25.26 -5.74
C VAL A 615 -36.42 -23.90 -6.13
N LEU A 616 -36.60 -23.46 -7.38
CA LEU A 616 -36.11 -22.16 -7.83
C LEU A 616 -36.83 -20.99 -7.13
N PHE A 617 -38.14 -21.13 -6.94
CA PHE A 617 -38.97 -20.15 -6.21
C PHE A 617 -38.60 -20.12 -4.72
N SER A 618 -38.32 -21.28 -4.12
CA SER A 618 -37.86 -21.41 -2.73
C SER A 618 -36.48 -20.77 -2.53
N ALA A 619 -35.55 -21.00 -3.45
CA ALA A 619 -34.22 -20.38 -3.42
C ALA A 619 -34.29 -18.85 -3.62
N ALA A 620 -35.18 -18.37 -4.50
CA ALA A 620 -35.43 -16.95 -4.69
C ALA A 620 -36.09 -16.29 -3.46
N ALA A 621 -37.00 -17.00 -2.76
CA ALA A 621 -37.64 -16.55 -1.53
C ALA A 621 -36.63 -16.47 -0.35
N VAL A 622 -35.74 -17.46 -0.22
CA VAL A 622 -34.64 -17.44 0.77
C VAL A 622 -33.65 -16.31 0.46
N ALA A 623 -33.27 -16.11 -0.80
CA ALA A 623 -32.38 -15.03 -1.20
C ALA A 623 -33.01 -13.64 -0.95
N SER A 624 -34.30 -13.45 -1.21
CA SER A 624 -35.00 -12.18 -0.96
C SER A 624 -35.25 -11.91 0.54
N SER A 625 -35.48 -12.94 1.36
CA SER A 625 -35.57 -12.79 2.83
C SER A 625 -34.23 -12.38 3.48
N SER A 626 -33.10 -12.84 2.94
CA SER A 626 -31.76 -12.44 3.42
C SER A 626 -31.38 -10.99 3.10
N VAL A 627 -32.00 -10.38 2.08
CA VAL A 627 -31.82 -8.96 1.71
C VAL A 627 -32.66 -8.02 2.58
N LEU A 628 -33.80 -8.49 3.09
CA LEU A 628 -34.69 -7.73 3.98
C LEU A 628 -34.20 -7.68 5.45
N LEU A 629 -33.36 -8.63 5.88
CA LEU A 629 -32.77 -8.67 7.23
C LEU A 629 -31.47 -7.84 7.38
N TYR A 630 -30.91 -7.33 6.28
CA TYR A 630 -29.74 -6.44 6.26
C TYR A 630 -30.12 -5.04 5.77
N GLY A 631 -31.10 -4.42 6.41
CA GLY A 631 -31.31 -2.97 6.32
C GLY A 631 -30.18 -2.21 7.04
N PRO A 632 -29.63 -1.12 6.49
CA PRO A 632 -28.61 -0.34 7.20
C PRO A 632 -29.20 0.25 8.49
N SER A 633 -28.64 -0.14 9.64
CA SER A 633 -29.07 0.32 10.96
C SER A 633 -28.58 1.75 11.26
N GLY A 634 -29.52 2.65 11.58
CA GLY A 634 -29.34 3.77 12.53
C GLY A 634 -29.03 5.18 11.99
N ASN A 635 -29.78 6.18 12.47
CA ASN A 635 -29.51 7.63 12.40
C ASN A 635 -28.42 8.05 13.41
N ASN A 636 -27.28 7.36 13.40
CA ASN A 636 -26.23 7.60 14.41
C ASN A 636 -25.17 8.56 13.87
N LEU A 637 -24.77 9.52 14.70
CA LEU A 637 -23.57 10.31 14.49
C LEU A 637 -22.34 9.41 14.72
N ARG A 638 -21.38 9.44 13.80
CA ARG A 638 -20.07 8.81 13.99
C ARG A 638 -18.97 9.83 13.91
N VAL A 639 -18.18 9.96 14.98
CA VAL A 639 -16.97 10.78 15.03
C VAL A 639 -15.76 9.85 15.08
N THR A 640 -14.91 9.88 14.07
CA THR A 640 -13.72 9.01 13.98
C THR A 640 -12.44 9.83 14.06
N PHE A 641 -11.70 9.66 15.15
CA PHE A 641 -10.37 10.22 15.36
C PHE A 641 -9.34 9.27 14.74
N LEU A 642 -8.67 9.68 13.66
CA LEU A 642 -7.66 8.86 12.99
C LEU A 642 -6.30 9.00 13.68
N ASP A 643 -5.51 7.91 13.73
CA ASP A 643 -4.11 7.99 14.15
C ASP A 643 -3.28 8.56 12.99
N ALA A 644 -3.07 9.87 13.02
CA ALA A 644 -2.28 10.62 12.04
C ALA A 644 -0.76 10.47 12.22
N GLY A 645 -0.29 9.79 13.26
CA GLY A 645 1.11 9.88 13.65
C GLY A 645 1.40 11.27 14.23
N PHE A 646 1.69 12.24 13.38
CA PHE A 646 1.88 13.63 13.79
C PHE A 646 0.79 14.50 13.17
N GLY A 647 0.06 15.21 14.01
CA GLY A 647 -1.06 16.08 13.62
C GLY A 647 -2.44 15.51 13.91
N SER A 648 -3.47 16.13 13.34
CA SER A 648 -4.88 15.73 13.50
C SER A 648 -5.52 15.33 12.18
N SER A 649 -6.44 14.38 12.23
CA SER A 649 -7.45 14.15 11.20
C SER A 649 -8.67 13.48 11.82
N ILE A 650 -9.83 14.12 11.70
CA ILE A 650 -11.09 13.68 12.30
C ILE A 650 -12.14 13.61 11.20
N LEU A 651 -12.78 12.45 11.07
CA LEU A 651 -13.85 12.21 10.10
C LEU A 651 -15.18 12.06 10.82
N ILE A 652 -16.12 12.95 10.52
CA ILE A 652 -17.49 12.92 11.05
C ILE A 652 -18.43 12.44 9.95
N ALA A 653 -19.27 11.46 10.26
CA ALA A 653 -20.41 11.06 9.45
C ALA A 653 -21.70 11.41 10.21
N THR A 654 -22.52 12.27 9.63
CA THR A 654 -23.77 12.74 10.25
C THR A 654 -24.87 11.67 10.14
N PRO A 655 -25.91 11.73 10.99
CA PRO A 655 -27.13 10.94 10.83
C PRO A 655 -27.71 10.99 9.41
N SER A 656 -27.68 12.15 8.74
CA SER A 656 -28.14 12.29 7.35
C SER A 656 -27.15 11.79 6.29
N LYS A 657 -26.08 11.07 6.69
CA LYS A 657 -25.01 10.54 5.83
C LYS A 657 -24.19 11.61 5.12
N LYS A 658 -24.07 12.80 5.71
CA LYS A 658 -23.14 13.84 5.27
C LYS A 658 -21.78 13.62 5.91
N HIS A 659 -20.72 14.08 5.25
CA HIS A 659 -19.35 13.82 5.69
C HIS A 659 -18.60 15.12 5.91
N ILE A 660 -18.03 15.27 7.11
CA ILE A 660 -17.21 16.42 7.50
C ILE A 660 -15.80 15.92 7.81
N LEU A 661 -14.79 16.54 7.22
CA LEU A 661 -13.38 16.24 7.48
C LEU A 661 -12.74 17.44 8.18
N ILE A 662 -12.17 17.21 9.35
CA ILE A 662 -11.41 18.20 10.11
C ILE A 662 -9.95 17.77 10.07
N ASP A 663 -9.12 18.58 9.43
CA ASP A 663 -7.70 18.35 9.17
C ASP A 663 -7.36 17.07 8.39
N GLY A 664 -6.19 17.08 7.74
CA GLY A 664 -5.74 16.04 6.82
C GLY A 664 -4.56 15.22 7.29
N GLY A 665 -3.98 15.46 8.47
CA GLY A 665 -2.75 14.80 8.91
C GLY A 665 -1.48 15.24 8.16
N GLY A 666 -0.33 14.66 8.54
CA GLY A 666 1.00 14.99 7.99
C GLY A 666 1.45 14.19 6.75
N VAL A 667 2.77 14.22 6.45
CA VAL A 667 3.34 13.62 5.21
C VAL A 667 3.04 12.13 5.04
N ASN A 668 2.60 11.74 3.85
CA ASN A 668 2.23 10.37 3.46
C ASN A 668 1.06 9.80 4.30
N PHE A 669 0.33 10.60 5.07
CA PHE A 669 -0.85 10.10 5.79
C PHE A 669 -1.99 9.76 4.83
N VAL A 670 -2.12 10.49 3.73
CA VAL A 670 -3.28 10.41 2.84
C VAL A 670 -3.34 9.10 2.07
N ASP A 671 -2.27 8.76 1.34
CA ASP A 671 -2.23 7.54 0.53
C ASP A 671 -2.35 6.26 1.38
N TRP A 672 -1.80 6.28 2.59
CA TRP A 672 -1.68 5.11 3.45
C TRP A 672 -2.81 4.97 4.47
N THR A 673 -3.47 6.07 4.83
CA THR A 673 -4.53 6.11 5.85
C THR A 673 -5.81 6.76 5.34
N LEU A 674 -5.80 8.05 5.01
CA LEU A 674 -7.05 8.80 4.80
C LEU A 674 -7.85 8.31 3.58
N LEU A 675 -7.22 8.16 2.41
CA LEU A 675 -7.87 7.62 1.21
C LEU A 675 -8.38 6.18 1.42
N PRO A 676 -7.62 5.26 2.03
CA PRO A 676 -8.16 3.97 2.44
C PRO A 676 -9.42 4.05 3.31
N VAL A 677 -9.43 4.95 4.31
CA VAL A 677 -10.57 5.14 5.21
C VAL A 677 -11.78 5.65 4.43
N LEU A 678 -11.61 6.67 3.58
CA LEU A 678 -12.67 7.20 2.72
C LEU A 678 -13.20 6.10 1.77
N SER A 679 -12.31 5.33 1.16
CA SER A 679 -12.65 4.20 0.28
C SER A 679 -13.44 3.11 1.03
N LYS A 680 -13.00 2.74 2.24
CA LYS A 680 -13.69 1.74 3.10
C LYS A 680 -15.12 2.18 3.42
N TYR A 681 -15.30 3.45 3.76
CA TYR A 681 -16.61 4.02 4.07
C TYR A 681 -17.38 4.49 2.82
N LYS A 682 -16.85 4.27 1.61
CA LYS A 682 -17.45 4.64 0.33
C LYS A 682 -17.77 6.14 0.22
N ILE A 683 -16.95 6.99 0.84
CA ILE A 683 -17.09 8.45 0.83
C ILE A 683 -16.49 8.99 -0.47
N ARG A 684 -17.36 9.55 -1.33
CA ARG A 684 -16.95 10.19 -2.60
C ARG A 684 -16.93 11.72 -2.52
N LYS A 685 -17.65 12.27 -1.55
CA LYS A 685 -17.82 13.69 -1.33
C LYS A 685 -17.65 14.00 0.15
N ILE A 686 -16.97 15.10 0.44
CA ILE A 686 -16.88 15.68 1.77
C ILE A 686 -17.67 16.99 1.71
N ASP A 687 -18.77 17.06 2.45
CA ASP A 687 -19.68 18.21 2.40
C ASP A 687 -19.04 19.46 3.02
N LYS A 688 -18.29 19.30 4.12
CA LYS A 688 -17.53 20.37 4.76
C LYS A 688 -16.12 19.91 5.11
N LEU A 689 -15.13 20.71 4.77
CA LEU A 689 -13.74 20.52 5.15
C LEU A 689 -13.34 21.66 6.10
N VAL A 690 -12.69 21.33 7.21
CA VAL A 690 -12.21 22.33 8.18
C VAL A 690 -10.70 22.19 8.35
N LEU A 691 -9.95 23.26 8.10
CA LEU A 691 -8.52 23.37 8.37
C LEU A 691 -8.34 24.19 9.64
N THR A 692 -7.97 23.51 10.73
CA THR A 692 -7.89 24.16 12.04
C THR A 692 -6.60 24.94 12.25
N SER A 693 -5.49 24.53 11.60
CA SER A 693 -4.17 25.15 11.75
C SER A 693 -3.38 25.00 10.45
N PRO A 694 -2.61 26.02 9.99
CA PRO A 694 -1.77 25.90 8.79
C PRO A 694 -0.52 25.03 9.01
N GLU A 695 -0.38 24.43 10.19
CA GLU A 695 0.74 23.56 10.51
C GLU A 695 0.81 22.32 9.62
N HIS A 696 2.04 21.89 9.39
CA HIS A 696 2.39 20.72 8.57
C HIS A 696 1.65 19.43 8.99
N GLY A 697 1.31 19.27 10.28
CA GLY A 697 0.56 18.13 10.79
C GLY A 697 -0.94 18.12 10.43
N ASN A 698 -1.50 19.25 10.00
CA ASN A 698 -2.94 19.42 9.76
C ASN A 698 -3.23 19.61 8.28
N ILE A 699 -2.43 20.44 7.60
CA ILE A 699 -2.70 20.85 6.22
C ILE A 699 -2.20 19.85 5.18
N LYS A 700 -1.09 19.16 5.45
CA LYS A 700 -0.34 18.46 4.40
C LYS A 700 -1.18 17.41 3.70
N GLY A 701 -1.98 16.66 4.44
CA GLY A 701 -2.85 15.67 3.82
C GLY A 701 -4.04 16.25 3.06
N LEU A 702 -4.48 17.47 3.38
CA LEU A 702 -5.57 18.10 2.62
C LEU A 702 -5.13 18.45 1.20
N ILE A 703 -3.86 18.81 1.00
CA ILE A 703 -3.25 19.06 -0.32
C ILE A 703 -3.42 17.86 -1.25
N ASP A 704 -3.24 16.64 -0.73
CA ASP A 704 -3.37 15.42 -1.54
C ASP A 704 -4.82 14.94 -1.70
N VAL A 705 -5.72 15.25 -0.74
CA VAL A 705 -7.14 14.87 -0.78
C VAL A 705 -7.94 15.78 -1.71
N LEU A 706 -7.70 17.10 -1.66
CA LEU A 706 -8.43 18.11 -2.43
C LEU A 706 -8.52 17.80 -3.93
N PRO A 707 -7.46 17.41 -4.66
CA PRO A 707 -7.60 17.14 -6.09
C PRO A 707 -8.30 15.81 -6.40
N ARG A 708 -8.57 14.96 -5.39
CA ARG A 708 -9.06 13.58 -5.59
C ARG A 708 -10.48 13.33 -5.07
N VAL A 709 -11.03 14.24 -4.27
CA VAL A 709 -12.37 14.11 -3.64
C VAL A 709 -13.16 15.40 -3.85
N GLU A 710 -14.45 15.28 -4.18
CA GLU A 710 -15.34 16.43 -4.29
C GLU A 710 -15.55 17.06 -2.91
N ILE A 711 -15.26 18.35 -2.76
CA ILE A 711 -15.47 19.10 -1.52
C ILE A 711 -16.59 20.13 -1.70
N GLY A 712 -17.53 20.20 -0.76
CA GLY A 712 -18.66 21.14 -0.80
C GLY A 712 -18.27 22.58 -0.40
N GLY A 713 -17.50 22.73 0.67
CA GLY A 713 -16.98 24.01 1.16
C GLY A 713 -15.87 23.85 2.19
N ILE A 714 -15.07 24.90 2.39
CA ILE A 714 -13.90 24.91 3.26
C ILE A 714 -14.06 25.99 4.32
N HIS A 715 -13.77 25.65 5.57
CA HIS A 715 -13.56 26.62 6.66
C HIS A 715 -12.09 26.55 7.09
N SER A 716 -11.39 27.67 7.17
CA SER A 716 -9.99 27.69 7.62
C SER A 716 -9.66 28.85 8.53
N VAL A 717 -8.60 28.70 9.31
CA VAL A 717 -8.08 29.75 10.19
C VAL A 717 -7.62 31.02 9.47
N LEU A 718 -6.99 30.86 8.29
CA LEU A 718 -6.48 31.98 7.48
C LEU A 718 -7.56 32.49 6.52
N ASP A 719 -7.64 33.82 6.38
CA ASP A 719 -8.57 34.48 5.45
C ASP A 719 -8.13 34.25 3.99
N PRO A 720 -8.88 33.49 3.17
CA PRO A 720 -8.48 33.17 1.81
C PRO A 720 -8.36 34.39 0.90
N LYS A 721 -9.03 35.50 1.20
CA LYS A 721 -8.95 36.74 0.39
C LYS A 721 -7.57 37.39 0.44
N LYS A 722 -6.78 37.11 1.49
CA LYS A 722 -5.43 37.67 1.68
C LYS A 722 -4.32 36.85 1.05
N PHE A 723 -4.59 35.64 0.55
CA PHE A 723 -3.56 34.73 0.04
C PHE A 723 -3.83 34.33 -1.41
N SER A 724 -2.77 34.16 -2.20
CA SER A 724 -2.88 33.70 -3.59
C SER A 724 -1.80 32.68 -3.96
N PRO A 725 -2.07 31.77 -4.92
CA PRO A 725 -1.05 30.87 -5.46
C PRO A 725 0.06 31.56 -6.29
N GLY A 726 0.09 32.89 -6.37
CA GLY A 726 1.17 33.65 -7.03
C GLY A 726 2.06 34.40 -6.05
N MET A 727 1.69 34.40 -4.77
CA MET A 727 2.34 35.15 -3.72
C MET A 727 3.77 34.64 -3.48
N THR A 728 4.73 35.55 -3.34
CA THR A 728 6.12 35.26 -2.95
C THR A 728 6.22 34.96 -1.46
N TYR A 729 7.33 34.33 -1.02
CA TYR A 729 7.57 34.07 0.40
C TYR A 729 7.54 35.36 1.25
N LYS A 730 8.04 36.48 0.72
CA LYS A 730 8.04 37.78 1.40
C LYS A 730 6.62 38.34 1.54
N GLU A 731 5.81 38.24 0.49
CA GLU A 731 4.40 38.67 0.54
C GLU A 731 3.57 37.78 1.46
N PHE A 732 3.89 36.47 1.54
CA PHE A 732 3.26 35.56 2.50
C PHE A 732 3.59 35.95 3.94
N LEU A 733 4.86 36.25 4.22
CA LEU A 733 5.26 36.77 5.52
C LEU A 733 4.58 38.12 5.81
N GLY A 734 4.46 39.03 4.84
CA GLY A 734 3.75 40.30 5.02
C GLY A 734 2.23 40.15 5.22
N ALA A 735 1.58 39.20 4.56
CA ALA A 735 0.18 38.85 4.81
C ALA A 735 -0.02 38.25 6.20
N LEU A 736 1.01 37.58 6.72
CA LEU A 736 1.11 37.08 8.08
C LEU A 736 1.49 38.17 9.10
N ASP A 737 2.19 39.25 8.71
CA ASP A 737 2.51 40.39 9.58
C ASP A 737 1.27 41.18 10.02
N ALA A 738 0.17 41.12 9.26
CA ALA A 738 -1.14 41.58 9.71
C ALA A 738 -1.65 40.85 10.98
N TYR A 739 -1.00 39.75 11.37
CA TYR A 739 -1.23 38.98 12.59
C TYR A 739 -0.14 39.24 13.66
N ASP A 740 0.71 40.28 13.49
CA ASP A 740 1.74 40.74 14.44
C ASP A 740 2.77 39.65 14.83
N LEU A 741 3.23 38.90 13.83
CA LEU A 741 4.03 37.71 14.04
C LEU A 741 5.51 37.98 14.27
N LYS A 742 6.00 37.65 15.47
CA LYS A 742 7.44 37.47 15.73
C LYS A 742 7.94 36.12 15.21
N VAL A 743 7.66 35.78 13.95
CA VAL A 743 8.20 34.56 13.33
C VAL A 743 9.58 34.90 12.78
N ASN A 744 10.60 34.14 13.20
CA ASN A 744 11.91 34.27 12.56
C ASN A 744 11.77 33.86 11.07
N ALA A 745 11.88 34.85 10.18
CA ALA A 745 11.67 34.71 8.73
C ALA A 745 12.57 33.63 8.09
N TYR A 746 13.66 33.25 8.76
CA TYR A 746 14.59 32.20 8.33
C TYR A 746 14.40 30.86 9.03
N SER A 747 13.31 30.69 9.79
CA SER A 747 13.00 29.40 10.41
C SER A 747 12.48 28.40 9.39
N ARG A 748 12.94 27.15 9.50
CA ARG A 748 12.45 26.02 8.69
C ARG A 748 10.92 25.89 8.73
N ARG A 749 10.31 26.16 9.89
CA ARG A 749 8.86 26.09 10.11
C ARG A 749 8.10 27.06 9.21
N ALA A 750 8.54 28.32 9.12
CA ALA A 750 7.89 29.33 8.29
C ALA A 750 7.96 28.99 6.79
N SER A 751 9.11 28.50 6.34
CA SER A 751 9.28 28.05 4.94
C SER A 751 8.42 26.81 4.62
N GLU A 752 8.31 25.84 5.53
CA GLU A 752 7.44 24.67 5.36
C GLU A 752 5.96 25.08 5.28
N MET A 753 5.52 25.99 6.15
CA MET A 753 4.15 26.52 6.15
C MET A 753 3.81 27.25 4.85
N TYR A 754 4.70 28.10 4.34
CA TYR A 754 4.50 28.78 3.06
C TYR A 754 4.31 27.80 1.92
N CYS A 755 5.22 26.84 1.77
CA CYS A 755 5.16 25.83 0.72
C CYS A 755 3.86 25.01 0.80
N ASP A 756 3.48 24.58 2.01
CA ASP A 756 2.29 23.77 2.21
C ASP A 756 1.00 24.55 1.95
N TYR A 757 0.92 25.80 2.40
CA TYR A 757 -0.26 26.64 2.16
C TYR A 757 -0.38 27.04 0.69
N TYR A 758 0.74 27.33 0.02
CA TYR A 758 0.79 27.55 -1.43
C TYR A 758 0.23 26.34 -2.21
N ASP A 759 0.71 25.14 -1.88
CA ASP A 759 0.25 23.89 -2.48
C ASP A 759 -1.24 23.61 -2.17
N PHE A 760 -1.71 23.98 -0.97
CA PHE A 760 -3.12 23.87 -0.58
C PHE A 760 -4.02 24.75 -1.46
N LEU A 761 -3.67 26.01 -1.68
CA LEU A 761 -4.44 26.91 -2.56
C LEU A 761 -4.43 26.44 -4.02
N LEU A 762 -3.28 25.93 -4.51
CA LEU A 762 -3.24 25.29 -5.84
C LEU A 762 -4.15 24.07 -5.93
N SER A 763 -4.25 23.30 -4.86
CA SER A 763 -5.08 22.09 -4.80
C SER A 763 -6.57 22.43 -4.76
N ILE A 764 -6.97 23.52 -4.10
CA ILE A 764 -8.33 24.07 -4.18
C ILE A 764 -8.69 24.42 -5.63
N LYS A 765 -7.80 25.12 -6.34
CA LYS A 765 -8.01 25.47 -7.76
C LYS A 765 -8.12 24.25 -8.68
N LYS A 766 -7.40 23.17 -8.34
CA LYS A 766 -7.41 21.89 -9.06
C LYS A 766 -8.59 20.98 -8.69
N ASN A 767 -9.39 21.30 -7.67
CA ASN A 767 -10.50 20.47 -7.21
C ASN A 767 -11.54 20.26 -8.34
N PRO A 768 -12.26 19.11 -8.34
CA PRO A 768 -13.39 18.87 -9.24
C PRO A 768 -14.47 19.95 -9.15
N ASN A 769 -14.78 20.44 -7.95
CA ASN A 769 -15.73 21.53 -7.70
C ASN A 769 -15.08 22.90 -7.97
N LYS A 770 -15.42 23.52 -9.11
CA LYS A 770 -14.88 24.83 -9.50
C LYS A 770 -15.36 26.00 -8.64
N ASN A 771 -16.46 25.83 -7.90
CA ASN A 771 -16.97 26.85 -6.98
C ASN A 771 -16.34 26.75 -5.59
N LEU A 772 -15.43 25.79 -5.35
CA LEU A 772 -14.85 25.55 -4.03
C LEU A 772 -14.10 26.76 -3.48
N ALA A 773 -13.40 27.51 -4.33
CA ALA A 773 -12.69 28.72 -3.93
C ALA A 773 -13.63 29.82 -3.43
N ALA A 774 -14.83 29.93 -4.01
CA ALA A 774 -15.87 30.86 -3.54
C ALA A 774 -16.50 30.40 -2.22
N ASN A 775 -16.52 29.09 -1.97
CA ASN A 775 -17.00 28.47 -0.74
C ASN A 775 -15.90 28.26 0.32
N HIS A 776 -14.78 28.98 0.20
CA HIS A 776 -13.71 28.98 1.18
C HIS A 776 -13.92 30.17 2.12
N ILE A 777 -14.26 29.87 3.37
CA ILE A 777 -14.65 30.84 4.38
C ILE A 777 -13.64 30.80 5.52
N VAL A 778 -13.39 31.94 6.13
CA VAL A 778 -12.57 32.04 7.34
C VAL A 778 -13.39 31.59 8.56
N ALA A 779 -12.82 30.76 9.43
CA ALA A 779 -13.50 30.29 10.64
C ALA A 779 -13.28 31.27 11.80
N ARG A 780 -14.37 31.75 12.40
CA ARG A 780 -14.39 32.68 13.53
C ARG A 780 -15.42 32.25 14.59
N ALA A 781 -15.15 32.62 15.83
CA ALA A 781 -16.01 32.29 16.97
C ALA A 781 -17.45 32.74 16.72
N GLY A 782 -18.40 31.82 16.90
CA GLY A 782 -19.82 32.01 16.58
C GLY A 782 -20.26 31.41 15.25
N ASP A 783 -19.34 31.15 14.30
CA ASP A 783 -19.69 30.57 13.01
C ASP A 783 -20.25 29.14 13.16
N THR A 784 -21.39 28.89 12.53
CA THR A 784 -21.96 27.53 12.43
C THR A 784 -21.49 26.86 11.14
N ILE A 785 -20.69 25.80 11.27
CA ILE A 785 -20.14 25.05 10.13
C ILE A 785 -21.18 24.09 9.54
N TYR A 786 -21.95 23.45 10.42
CA TYR A 786 -22.97 22.46 10.06
C TYR A 786 -24.04 22.34 11.14
N GLU A 787 -25.30 22.18 10.73
CA GLU A 787 -26.44 21.99 11.62
C GLU A 787 -27.48 21.08 10.95
N GLU A 788 -27.97 20.06 11.67
CA GLU A 788 -29.11 19.23 11.26
C GLU A 788 -29.86 18.72 12.50
N GLY A 789 -31.16 19.01 12.64
CA GLY A 789 -31.93 18.60 13.82
C GLY A 789 -31.24 19.00 15.12
N ASP A 790 -30.95 18.03 16.00
CA ASP A 790 -30.25 18.22 17.28
C ASP A 790 -28.71 18.23 17.16
N LEU A 791 -28.15 18.11 15.95
CA LEU A 791 -26.71 18.11 15.69
C LEU A 791 -26.24 19.51 15.30
N LYS A 792 -25.26 20.06 16.02
CA LYS A 792 -24.64 21.35 15.71
C LYS A 792 -23.11 21.30 15.81
N LEU A 793 -22.42 21.74 14.76
CA LEU A 793 -20.97 21.95 14.72
C LEU A 793 -20.68 23.43 14.51
N PHE A 794 -20.02 24.07 15.47
CA PHE A 794 -19.74 25.50 15.43
C PHE A 794 -18.34 25.82 15.96
N VAL A 795 -17.86 27.01 15.62
CA VAL A 795 -16.54 27.53 15.99
C VAL A 795 -16.64 28.25 17.33
N VAL A 796 -15.78 27.88 18.27
CA VAL A 796 -15.65 28.53 19.60
C VAL A 796 -14.50 29.54 19.60
N TRP A 797 -13.49 29.32 18.74
CA TRP A 797 -12.26 30.11 18.64
C TRP A 797 -11.66 29.95 17.24
N PRO A 798 -10.96 30.94 16.65
CA PRO A 798 -10.51 32.23 17.20
C PRO A 798 -11.56 33.35 17.16
N PRO A 799 -11.37 34.46 17.92
CA PRO A 799 -12.22 35.65 17.83
C PRO A 799 -12.15 36.31 16.44
N GLU A 800 -13.10 37.21 16.17
CA GLU A 800 -13.19 37.94 14.88
C GLU A 800 -11.89 38.70 14.57
N ASP A 801 -11.42 39.46 15.56
CA ASP A 801 -10.08 40.04 15.58
C ASP A 801 -9.04 38.98 15.98
N THR A 802 -7.94 38.88 15.22
CA THR A 802 -6.84 37.98 15.53
C THR A 802 -6.36 38.15 16.98
N PHE A 803 -6.30 37.05 17.72
CA PHE A 803 -5.79 37.07 19.10
C PHE A 803 -4.28 37.33 19.12
N LYS A 804 -3.88 38.39 19.82
CA LYS A 804 -2.47 38.75 20.00
C LYS A 804 -1.92 38.12 21.28
N SER A 805 -1.27 36.97 21.15
CA SER A 805 -0.56 36.31 22.26
C SER A 805 0.91 36.74 22.31
N SER A 806 1.52 36.76 23.49
CA SER A 806 2.98 36.90 23.64
C SER A 806 3.78 35.65 23.22
N GLY A 807 3.09 34.52 23.00
CA GLY A 807 3.64 33.23 22.62
C GLY A 807 3.53 32.91 21.12
N ASP A 808 3.17 31.66 20.80
CA ASP A 808 3.01 31.19 19.43
C ASP A 808 1.64 31.59 18.87
N ILE A 809 1.56 32.82 18.36
CA ILE A 809 0.33 33.45 17.84
C ILE A 809 -0.37 32.57 16.80
N MET A 810 0.38 31.87 15.93
CA MET A 810 -0.22 31.01 14.91
C MET A 810 -0.93 29.81 15.53
N SER A 811 -0.30 29.19 16.54
CA SER A 811 -0.89 28.07 17.27
C SER A 811 -2.06 28.53 18.12
N ASP A 812 -1.92 29.67 18.80
CA ASP A 812 -2.94 30.27 19.65
C ASP A 812 -4.17 30.78 18.89
N ASN A 813 -4.09 30.98 17.58
CA ASN A 813 -5.25 31.29 16.73
C ASN A 813 -5.85 30.05 16.02
N SER A 814 -5.41 28.83 16.36
CA SER A 814 -5.96 27.61 15.74
C SER A 814 -7.44 27.43 16.05
N VAL A 815 -8.22 26.91 15.09
CA VAL A 815 -9.68 26.79 15.23
C VAL A 815 -10.04 25.77 16.31
N VAL A 816 -10.83 26.20 17.30
CA VAL A 816 -11.48 25.31 18.28
C VAL A 816 -12.93 25.13 17.88
N LEU A 817 -13.36 23.87 17.80
CA LEU A 817 -14.70 23.51 17.37
C LEU A 817 -15.46 22.84 18.51
N LYS A 818 -16.77 23.10 18.57
CA LYS A 818 -17.69 22.36 19.42
C LYS A 818 -18.74 21.66 18.58
N LEU A 819 -18.86 20.35 18.82
CA LEU A 819 -19.87 19.49 18.23
C LEU A 819 -20.83 19.05 19.33
N VAL A 820 -22.12 19.29 19.15
CA VAL A 820 -23.17 18.90 20.11
C VAL A 820 -24.21 18.06 19.37
N TYR A 821 -24.56 16.90 19.94
CA TYR A 821 -25.67 16.07 19.48
C TYR A 821 -26.46 15.57 20.69
N GLY A 822 -27.64 16.13 20.91
CA GLY A 822 -28.42 15.89 22.12
C GLY A 822 -27.60 16.20 23.38
N LYS A 823 -27.38 15.19 24.23
CA LYS A 823 -26.59 15.30 25.48
C LYS A 823 -25.09 15.05 25.30
N VAL A 824 -24.66 14.53 24.15
CA VAL A 824 -23.25 14.19 23.91
C VAL A 824 -22.56 15.33 23.19
N SER A 825 -21.41 15.77 23.70
CA SER A 825 -20.66 16.90 23.13
C SER A 825 -19.16 16.63 23.01
N PHE A 826 -18.53 17.25 22.02
CA PHE A 826 -17.10 17.14 21.72
C PHE A 826 -16.48 18.53 21.61
N LEU A 827 -15.36 18.74 22.30
CA LEU A 827 -14.50 19.90 22.13
C LEU A 827 -13.24 19.49 21.37
N LEU A 828 -13.06 20.07 20.18
CA LEU A 828 -11.93 19.80 19.28
C LEU A 828 -11.01 21.01 19.32
N THR A 829 -9.88 20.87 19.98
CA THR A 829 -9.04 21.98 20.47
C THR A 829 -7.86 22.35 19.59
N SER A 830 -7.50 21.50 18.61
CA SER A 830 -6.39 21.75 17.70
C SER A 830 -5.07 22.10 18.43
N ASN A 831 -4.37 23.14 18.00
CA ASN A 831 -3.01 23.52 18.39
C ASN A 831 -2.92 24.66 19.41
N ILE A 832 -4.02 25.04 20.06
CA ILE A 832 -3.99 26.15 21.02
C ILE A 832 -3.04 25.87 22.20
N ASN A 833 -2.37 26.92 22.72
CA ASN A 833 -1.58 26.84 23.94
C ASN A 833 -2.27 27.57 25.11
N ARG A 834 -1.61 27.58 26.27
CA ARG A 834 -2.09 28.20 27.51
C ARG A 834 -2.63 29.63 27.38
N ALA A 835 -2.07 30.46 26.48
CA ALA A 835 -2.54 31.84 26.32
C ALA A 835 -3.97 31.90 25.74
N ALA A 836 -4.25 31.10 24.72
CA ALA A 836 -5.60 30.99 24.16
C ALA A 836 -6.55 30.21 25.08
N GLU A 837 -6.04 29.19 25.80
CA GLU A 837 -6.81 28.46 26.82
C GLU A 837 -7.33 29.41 27.91
N TRP A 838 -6.47 30.28 28.44
CA TRP A 838 -6.84 31.27 29.46
C TRP A 838 -7.95 32.20 28.97
N GLU A 839 -7.82 32.72 27.75
CA GLU A 839 -8.82 33.61 27.17
C GLU A 839 -10.16 32.91 26.91
N LEU A 840 -10.12 31.64 26.48
CA LEU A 840 -11.30 30.80 26.31
C LEU A 840 -12.04 30.56 27.63
N VAL A 841 -11.30 30.30 28.72
CA VAL A 841 -11.89 30.15 30.06
C VAL A 841 -12.57 31.44 30.50
N ASN A 842 -11.92 32.59 30.29
CA ASN A 842 -12.48 33.88 30.71
C ASN A 842 -13.72 34.31 29.92
N ARG A 843 -13.75 34.02 28.61
CA ARG A 843 -14.84 34.48 27.73
C ARG A 843 -16.02 33.52 27.64
N SER A 844 -15.76 32.22 27.73
CA SER A 844 -16.70 31.19 27.26
C SER A 844 -16.74 29.93 28.13
N SER A 845 -16.42 30.03 29.43
CA SER A 845 -16.32 28.88 30.35
C SER A 845 -17.51 27.92 30.29
N GLU A 846 -18.75 28.42 30.23
CA GLU A 846 -19.95 27.58 30.16
C GLU A 846 -20.03 26.77 28.85
N THR A 847 -19.63 27.39 27.74
CA THR A 847 -19.60 26.76 26.41
C THR A 847 -18.51 25.70 26.30
N LEU A 848 -17.52 25.64 27.20
CA LEU A 848 -16.42 24.67 27.14
C LEU A 848 -16.80 23.27 27.63
N LYS A 849 -17.78 23.14 28.54
CA LYS A 849 -18.19 21.85 29.14
C LYS A 849 -18.51 20.78 28.11
N SER A 850 -17.73 19.71 28.03
CA SER A 850 -17.87 18.73 26.94
C SER A 850 -17.67 17.29 27.40
N THR A 851 -18.44 16.35 26.84
CA THR A 851 -18.28 14.91 27.16
C THR A 851 -16.91 14.39 26.71
N PHE A 852 -16.51 14.78 25.49
CA PHE A 852 -15.22 14.42 24.88
C PHE A 852 -14.38 15.68 24.66
N MET A 853 -13.08 15.56 24.87
CA MET A 853 -12.12 16.61 24.56
C MET A 853 -10.91 16.03 23.85
N THR A 854 -10.47 16.62 22.74
CA THR A 854 -9.11 16.38 22.23
C THR A 854 -8.12 17.19 23.06
N LEU A 855 -6.95 16.62 23.39
CA LEU A 855 -5.93 17.41 24.07
C LEU A 855 -5.31 18.46 23.12
N PRO A 856 -5.24 19.74 23.52
CA PRO A 856 -4.63 20.78 22.72
C PRO A 856 -3.14 20.54 22.46
N ALA A 857 -2.64 21.09 21.36
CA ALA A 857 -1.24 21.01 20.93
C ALA A 857 -0.66 19.58 20.95
N TYR A 858 -1.51 18.59 20.64
CA TYR A 858 -1.17 17.16 20.67
C TYR A 858 -0.60 16.70 22.01
N GLY A 859 -1.01 17.34 23.12
CA GLY A 859 -0.58 17.04 24.48
C GLY A 859 0.77 17.64 24.90
N HIS A 860 1.32 18.59 24.13
CA HIS A 860 2.56 19.27 24.50
C HIS A 860 2.41 20.05 25.82
N LYS A 861 3.48 20.12 26.64
CA LYS A 861 3.49 20.79 27.96
C LYS A 861 3.09 22.28 27.95
N SER A 862 3.17 22.94 26.80
CA SER A 862 2.75 24.34 26.62
C SER A 862 1.23 24.55 26.65
N ALA A 863 0.46 23.47 26.77
CA ALA A 863 -0.99 23.48 26.74
C ALA A 863 -1.59 22.63 27.89
N SER A 864 -2.91 22.47 27.87
CA SER A 864 -3.75 21.78 28.85
C SER A 864 -3.57 22.32 30.26
N SER A 865 -3.79 23.63 30.49
CA SER A 865 -3.73 24.22 31.83
C SER A 865 -4.77 23.62 32.79
N ASP A 866 -4.52 23.70 34.10
CA ASP A 866 -5.44 23.21 35.12
C ASP A 866 -6.79 23.94 35.09
N GLU A 867 -6.77 25.25 34.84
CA GLU A 867 -7.96 26.09 34.71
C GLU A 867 -8.80 25.66 33.50
N PHE A 868 -8.15 25.39 32.37
CA PHE A 868 -8.82 24.95 31.15
C PHE A 868 -9.41 23.55 31.30
N LEU A 869 -8.65 22.59 31.86
CA LEU A 869 -9.16 21.24 32.14
C LEU A 869 -10.34 21.27 33.11
N SER A 870 -10.29 22.14 34.12
CA SER A 870 -11.40 22.35 35.07
C SER A 870 -12.64 22.91 34.38
N ALA A 871 -12.48 23.92 33.51
CA ALA A 871 -13.60 24.54 32.79
C ALA A 871 -14.26 23.60 31.78
N VAL A 872 -13.48 22.79 31.06
CA VAL A 872 -14.00 21.81 30.10
C VAL A 872 -14.65 20.62 30.81
N SER A 873 -14.11 20.22 31.98
CA SER A 873 -14.56 19.07 32.78
C SER A 873 -14.88 17.82 31.92
N PRO A 874 -13.91 17.32 31.12
CA PRO A 874 -14.20 16.27 30.17
C PRO A 874 -14.39 14.91 30.84
N SER A 875 -15.40 14.15 30.42
CA SER A 875 -15.53 12.74 30.85
C SER A 875 -14.47 11.85 30.19
N ILE A 876 -14.11 12.16 28.93
CA ILE A 876 -13.12 11.43 28.12
C ILE A 876 -12.18 12.43 27.46
N ALA A 877 -10.87 12.18 27.59
CA ALA A 877 -9.83 12.97 26.93
C ALA A 877 -9.09 12.11 25.89
N ILE A 878 -9.02 12.60 24.66
CA ILE A 878 -8.37 11.92 23.53
C ILE A 878 -7.07 12.65 23.18
N LEU A 879 -5.96 11.94 23.35
CA LEU A 879 -4.66 12.40 22.90
C LEU A 879 -4.42 11.96 21.45
N GLN A 880 -4.50 12.91 20.52
CA GLN A 880 -4.15 12.72 19.10
C GLN A 880 -2.63 12.76 18.88
N PHE A 881 -1.93 12.00 19.71
CA PHE A 881 -0.51 11.74 19.59
C PHE A 881 -0.33 10.40 18.90
N GLY A 882 0.51 10.36 17.88
CA GLY A 882 0.85 9.17 17.15
C GLY A 882 2.36 9.03 17.01
N TYR A 883 2.81 7.78 16.92
CA TYR A 883 4.23 7.48 16.77
C TYR A 883 4.65 7.74 15.31
N SER A 884 4.91 9.00 14.98
CA SER A 884 5.47 9.39 13.68
C SER A 884 6.95 9.01 13.62
N LYS A 885 7.22 7.79 13.14
CA LYS A 885 8.53 7.41 12.55
C LYS A 885 9.75 7.83 13.39
N GLY A 886 9.64 7.74 14.72
CA GLY A 886 10.71 8.04 15.68
C GLY A 886 10.84 9.50 16.17
N ARG A 887 9.87 10.41 15.98
CA ARG A 887 9.91 11.75 16.63
C ARG A 887 9.70 11.58 18.15
N SER A 888 10.80 11.33 18.86
CA SER A 888 10.82 11.08 20.30
C SER A 888 10.94 12.33 21.17
N HIS A 889 11.12 13.52 20.59
CA HIS A 889 11.29 14.75 21.38
C HIS A 889 10.05 15.06 22.25
N TYR A 890 8.89 14.49 21.91
CA TYR A 890 7.66 14.77 22.63
C TYR A 890 7.36 13.86 23.82
N GLU A 891 7.97 12.68 23.99
CA GLU A 891 7.55 11.79 25.10
C GLU A 891 7.92 12.36 26.48
N SER A 892 9.03 13.09 26.58
CA SER A 892 9.35 13.92 27.75
C SER A 892 8.39 15.11 27.87
N ASP A 893 7.99 15.73 26.76
CA ASP A 893 7.14 16.92 26.74
C ASP A 893 5.66 16.63 27.01
N ILE A 894 5.20 15.39 26.81
CA ILE A 894 3.83 14.99 27.16
C ILE A 894 3.74 14.44 28.59
N ARG A 895 4.85 14.01 29.21
CA ARG A 895 4.81 13.34 30.54
C ARG A 895 4.18 14.23 31.60
N GLU A 896 4.47 15.52 31.58
CA GLU A 896 3.88 16.50 32.48
C GLU A 896 2.37 16.66 32.20
N THR A 897 1.98 16.82 30.94
CA THR A 897 0.58 16.89 30.52
C THR A 897 -0.21 15.64 30.92
N LEU A 898 0.37 14.45 30.74
CA LEU A 898 -0.23 13.18 31.13
C LEU A 898 -0.53 13.13 32.63
N ARG A 899 0.40 13.59 33.47
CA ARG A 899 0.20 13.67 34.93
C ARG A 899 -0.87 14.68 35.31
N ARG A 900 -0.93 15.82 34.63
CA ARG A 900 -1.96 16.83 34.90
C ARG A 900 -3.34 16.32 34.51
N VAL A 901 -3.49 15.77 33.31
CA VAL A 901 -4.78 15.26 32.81
C VAL A 901 -5.28 14.08 33.65
N SER A 902 -4.39 13.24 34.22
CA SER A 902 -4.81 12.15 35.11
C SER A 902 -5.48 12.61 36.41
N ASN A 903 -5.35 13.88 36.79
CA ASN A 903 -6.07 14.44 37.94
C ASN A 903 -7.55 14.73 37.62
N TYR A 904 -7.91 14.85 36.35
CA TYR A 904 -9.26 15.23 35.90
C TYR A 904 -10.00 14.08 35.21
N VAL A 905 -9.26 13.17 34.57
CA VAL A 905 -9.83 12.05 33.80
C VAL A 905 -9.20 10.74 34.27
N SER A 906 -10.03 9.74 34.58
CA SER A 906 -9.57 8.41 34.96
C SER A 906 -8.74 7.76 33.85
N GLY A 907 -7.81 6.87 34.22
CA GLY A 907 -6.89 6.22 33.27
C GLY A 907 -7.58 5.51 32.10
N ASP A 908 -8.72 4.85 32.34
CA ASP A 908 -9.50 4.16 31.30
C ASP A 908 -10.24 5.10 30.34
N ASN A 909 -10.52 6.33 30.77
CA ASN A 909 -11.16 7.37 29.98
C ASN A 909 -10.14 8.31 29.30
N PHE A 910 -8.85 8.09 29.54
CA PHE A 910 -7.77 8.79 28.86
C PHE A 910 -7.26 7.97 27.66
N ILE A 911 -7.68 8.37 26.46
CA ILE A 911 -7.48 7.59 25.24
C ILE A 911 -6.27 8.11 24.47
N ARG A 912 -5.31 7.22 24.23
CA ARG A 912 -4.11 7.48 23.44
C ARG A 912 -4.20 6.81 22.07
N LEU A 913 -4.26 7.60 20.99
CA LEU A 913 -4.37 7.03 19.64
C LEU A 913 -3.13 6.21 19.25
N ASP A 914 -1.94 6.54 19.76
CA ASP A 914 -0.74 5.74 19.51
C ASP A 914 -0.80 4.33 20.11
N LYS A 915 -1.69 4.09 21.09
CA LYS A 915 -1.90 2.79 21.73
C LYS A 915 -3.21 2.11 21.30
N ALA A 916 -4.27 2.88 21.07
CA ALA A 916 -5.60 2.37 20.69
C ALA A 916 -5.81 2.26 19.17
N GLY A 917 -4.97 2.94 18.37
CA GLY A 917 -5.24 3.20 16.96
C GLY A 917 -6.36 4.24 16.81
N ALA A 918 -6.98 4.30 15.64
CA ALA A 918 -8.13 5.14 15.39
C ALA A 918 -9.29 4.75 16.31
N VAL A 919 -9.99 5.76 16.81
CA VAL A 919 -11.14 5.61 17.70
C VAL A 919 -12.37 6.21 17.04
N SER A 920 -13.41 5.40 16.91
CA SER A 920 -14.73 5.83 16.44
C SER A 920 -15.69 5.87 17.61
N VAL A 921 -16.30 7.03 17.82
CA VAL A 921 -17.42 7.22 18.73
C VAL A 921 -18.69 7.20 17.89
N VAL A 922 -19.63 6.30 18.21
CA VAL A 922 -20.95 6.21 17.57
C VAL A 922 -22.00 6.57 18.61
N THR A 923 -22.86 7.54 18.32
CA THR A 923 -23.86 8.03 19.28
C THR A 923 -25.18 8.35 18.61
N ASP A 924 -26.27 8.14 19.35
CA ASP A 924 -27.64 8.54 19.01
C ASP A 924 -28.04 9.88 19.67
N GLY A 925 -27.09 10.56 20.32
CA GLY A 925 -27.29 11.82 21.04
C GLY A 925 -27.73 11.65 22.49
N LYS A 926 -27.97 10.41 22.96
CA LYS A 926 -28.25 10.10 24.38
C LYS A 926 -27.22 9.14 24.96
N LYS A 927 -26.81 8.14 24.17
CA LYS A 927 -25.82 7.13 24.51
C LYS A 927 -24.70 7.16 23.47
N TYR A 928 -23.52 6.68 23.86
CA TYR A 928 -22.41 6.53 22.95
C TYR A 928 -21.71 5.18 23.15
N GLU A 929 -21.18 4.66 22.05
CA GLU A 929 -20.31 3.49 22.00
C GLU A 929 -18.96 3.90 21.40
N MET A 930 -17.89 3.36 21.98
CA MET A 930 -16.53 3.58 21.48
C MET A 930 -15.96 2.30 20.90
N HIS A 931 -15.39 2.42 19.71
CA HIS A 931 -14.67 1.34 19.06
C HIS A 931 -13.28 1.83 18.69
N SER A 932 -12.26 1.08 19.09
CA SER A 932 -10.89 1.30 18.63
C SER A 932 -10.44 0.19 17.71
N VAL A 933 -9.60 0.51 16.73
CA VAL A 933 -9.10 -0.48 15.76
C VAL A 933 -8.31 -1.59 16.46
N LEU A 934 -7.60 -1.26 17.56
CA LEU A 934 -6.82 -2.23 18.33
C LEU A 934 -7.58 -2.86 19.50
N GLY A 935 -8.87 -2.52 19.69
CA GLY A 935 -9.72 -3.07 20.76
C GLY A 935 -9.38 -2.62 22.18
N ARG A 936 -8.55 -1.57 22.34
CA ARG A 936 -8.05 -1.04 23.61
C ARG A 936 -8.81 0.20 24.08
N VAL A 937 -10.14 0.16 24.07
CA VAL A 937 -11.04 1.20 24.65
C VAL A 937 -12.18 0.54 25.41
N PRO A 938 -12.74 1.18 26.47
CA PRO A 938 -13.93 0.69 27.16
C PRO A 938 -15.11 0.55 26.19
N ARG A 939 -15.80 -0.60 26.21
CA ARG A 939 -16.84 -0.92 25.21
C ARG A 939 -18.16 -0.17 25.39
N VAL A 940 -18.57 0.14 26.63
CA VAL A 940 -19.83 0.84 26.93
C VAL A 940 -19.67 1.64 28.22
N VAL A 941 -19.90 2.95 28.17
CA VAL A 941 -20.02 3.80 29.37
C VAL A 941 -21.44 4.35 29.37
N SER A 942 -22.34 3.71 30.13
CA SER A 942 -23.66 4.29 30.43
C SER A 942 -23.61 4.99 31.77
N GLU A 943 -24.16 6.20 31.86
CA GLU A 943 -24.25 6.99 33.10
C GLU A 943 -25.00 6.30 34.27
N LYS A 944 -25.61 5.11 34.08
CA LYS A 944 -26.35 4.41 35.14
C LYS A 944 -25.50 3.66 36.18
N LYS A 945 -24.17 3.61 36.07
CA LYS A 945 -23.36 2.87 37.06
C LYS A 945 -23.02 3.63 38.34
N LYS A 946 -23.29 4.95 38.43
CA LYS A 946 -23.05 5.73 39.65
C LYS A 946 -24.16 5.64 40.70
N GLU A 947 -25.39 5.26 40.35
CA GLU A 947 -26.49 5.12 41.32
C GLU A 947 -26.62 3.69 41.89
N ALA A 948 -25.96 2.69 41.29
CA ALA A 948 -26.04 1.31 41.78
C ALA A 948 -24.95 0.98 42.83
N GLU A 949 -23.78 1.64 42.78
CA GLU A 949 -22.66 1.39 43.71
C GLU A 949 -22.85 2.08 45.09
N GLU A 950 -23.88 2.92 45.28
CA GLU A 950 -24.28 3.43 46.61
C GLU A 950 -25.29 2.52 47.33
N SER A 951 -25.71 1.39 46.73
CA SER A 951 -26.75 0.51 47.30
C SER A 951 -26.31 -0.93 47.64
N GLU A 952 -25.05 -1.29 47.40
CA GLU A 952 -24.48 -2.59 47.83
C GLU A 952 -23.25 -2.41 48.73
N SER A 953 -23.43 -1.72 49.85
CA SER A 953 -22.60 -1.94 51.03
C SER A 953 -23.16 -3.13 51.81
N VAL A 954 -22.83 -4.35 51.37
CA VAL A 954 -22.99 -5.55 52.19
C VAL A 954 -21.64 -6.25 52.31
N VAL A 955 -21.04 -6.04 53.47
CA VAL A 955 -20.21 -6.96 54.26
C VAL A 955 -19.93 -8.31 53.58
N ILE A 956 -18.66 -8.64 53.38
CA ILE A 956 -18.04 -9.90 53.84
C ILE A 956 -16.52 -9.69 53.96
N SER A 957 -16.03 -10.27 55.05
CA SER A 957 -14.76 -10.14 55.76
C SER A 957 -13.51 -10.64 55.04
N LEU A 958 -12.40 -10.07 55.52
CA LEU A 958 -11.04 -10.62 55.53
C LEU A 958 -10.99 -12.12 55.82
N GLU A 959 -10.30 -12.87 54.96
CA GLU A 959 -9.24 -13.86 55.28
C GLU A 959 -8.33 -14.06 54.08
#